data_AF-T0LI16-F1
#
_entry.id   AF-T0LI16-F1
#
_cell.length_a   1.000
_cell.length_b   1.000
_cell.length_c   1.000
_cell.angle_alpha   90.00
_cell.angle_beta   90.00
_cell.angle_gamma   90.00
#
_symmetry.space_group_name_H-M   'P 1'
#
loop_
_entity.id
_entity.type
_entity.pdbx_description
1 polymer ?
#
loop_
_entity_poly.entity_id
_entity_poly.type
_entity_poly.pdbx_seq_one_letter_code
_entity_poly.pdbx_strand_id
1 'polypeptide(L)'
;MSRRPVSHRRDRNESSADWIARLRHVDEDAGENDSAFYRLMADIEEESLQAVGFRFHAKKTQNAQDRILAKYREFVVYLERLPEDMDEDALDAACFPPPNPAHNAGRYRWAALFRLVRCFLAFVVRDATPRSIRDENVSYTCLISYRNVLMFWVARIYDQRGEEAPRSSDLFNWITEMMRHLSAEFGLTRKRNKPGRSYIGVEELRLLIDEDTRLCASIELSEQHVLAWLLGRYGALRPGSLGAPEEAHRVDSMSSGVQYLAWKDVKISRTSVKGEFDVKLVIRNLKTNVEDPGKKFLGNKSLTFVIKSPQEQSNLSLSVPHRFLIILLRRGYLTDYETISDLLNGRHKNIRIKAQQLESPVFIAGTARGLGIRDDDTPLTSHALTEYIRRRGDQMGFALPVTFYSIRRQAGTEFSQILGENLAREIMSHDPDSRTLERFYVDKLRTTDVAAVALGEAKDARQSEMRDDEWSHLAITRLSPQKVAELMHEELDAHVRRSILQSQKYVNANSQATRKLIERRFRRRALRELVDAAHEEQHRVATLDEHAFSKEEIFRRATAFNKKLADMAGIDLSPDSAQLDDDSEQDVEGIDFDKSFGANAEANEPDNAPVEENRVVEADAEILFNDSEEIEMPEEHGVRAEILDFGDITAKIPYEEAVEMSMRIMLDHATREHEVFGKRPCNLCASDPSVTDQEILNKTYTADKLKKHQQGRFHSRLGVFLREAKSRHEETGKWECPYCAEVIPEDETLSDHPNLGSIQTHCKRSKPGLIPAAKWSNADLAQSHYDLVEAAGWFEENFSGELEHKISTRKWRDADEERLLSKLPGFALSGIKELPHAIPVPGYEDNILYGGEGTFHREGDRDLGLAPATFPPPNLSWEKSLIHENHMDVTSSANPGESGWVANHVNEVPDHQRWVVEQVPLPGTEGNLVGGGKRFATRWSTMLSPRKLATRRAPTRVDVVDAASIARGFSTGRSLQRRSW
;
A
#
# COMPACT_ATOMS: atom_id res chain seq x y z
N MET A 1 30.52 28.98 -2.05
CA MET A 1 31.93 28.60 -2.28
C MET A 1 32.54 29.54 -3.31
N SER A 2 33.27 30.56 -2.86
CA SER A 2 34.23 31.25 -3.74
C SER A 2 35.30 30.24 -4.17
N ARG A 3 35.82 30.37 -5.38
CA ARG A 3 37.01 29.58 -5.77
C ARG A 3 38.20 30.17 -5.03
N ARG A 4 38.81 29.44 -4.09
CA ARG A 4 40.07 29.87 -3.46
C ARG A 4 41.09 30.25 -4.55
N PRO A 5 41.92 31.29 -4.33
CA PRO A 5 42.95 31.65 -5.30
C PRO A 5 43.86 30.45 -5.57
N VAL A 6 44.14 30.21 -6.85
CA VAL A 6 44.77 28.96 -7.35
C VAL A 6 46.18 28.76 -6.80
N SER A 7 46.83 29.84 -6.35
CA SER A 7 48.19 29.95 -5.82
C SER A 7 48.52 29.03 -4.63
N HIS A 8 47.54 28.67 -3.80
CA HIS A 8 47.78 27.91 -2.56
C HIS A 8 47.82 26.39 -2.73
N ARG A 9 47.49 25.85 -3.91
CA ARG A 9 47.61 24.41 -4.14
C ARG A 9 49.06 24.01 -4.39
N ARG A 10 49.45 22.84 -3.89
CA ARG A 10 50.73 22.21 -4.24
C ARG A 10 50.70 21.77 -5.69
N ASP A 11 51.75 22.09 -6.44
CA ASP A 11 51.86 21.63 -7.83
C ASP A 11 52.12 20.12 -7.90
N ARG A 12 51.71 19.50 -9.01
CA ARG A 12 51.74 18.02 -9.17
C ARG A 12 53.12 17.40 -8.99
N ASN A 13 54.18 18.15 -9.28
CA ASN A 13 55.58 17.71 -9.22
C ASN A 13 56.39 18.39 -8.09
N GLU A 14 55.74 19.23 -7.29
CA GLU A 14 56.39 19.97 -6.20
C GLU A 14 56.46 19.08 -4.95
N SER A 15 57.62 19.03 -4.28
CA SER A 15 57.73 18.29 -3.02
C SER A 15 57.01 19.03 -1.89
N SER A 16 56.60 18.33 -0.83
CA SER A 16 55.98 19.00 0.32
C SER A 16 56.92 20.01 0.99
N ALA A 17 58.23 19.80 0.92
CA ALA A 17 59.21 20.73 1.47
C ALA A 17 59.31 22.01 0.63
N ASP A 18 59.40 21.86 -0.70
CA ASP A 18 59.46 23.01 -1.63
C ASP A 18 58.18 23.85 -1.58
N TRP A 19 57.02 23.19 -1.45
CA TRP A 19 55.73 23.86 -1.30
C TRP A 19 55.62 24.70 -0.02
N ILE A 20 56.05 24.14 1.11
CA ILE A 20 56.07 24.86 2.40
C ILE A 20 57.11 25.98 2.36
N ALA A 21 58.27 25.77 1.72
CA ALA A 21 59.26 26.80 1.50
C ALA A 21 58.71 27.93 0.62
N ARG A 22 58.04 27.62 -0.50
CA ARG A 22 57.36 28.60 -1.36
C ARG A 22 56.33 29.41 -0.58
N LEU A 23 55.47 28.77 0.21
CA LEU A 23 54.49 29.48 1.05
C LEU A 23 55.14 30.45 2.05
N ARG A 24 56.36 30.15 2.52
CA ARG A 24 57.13 31.00 3.45
C ARG A 24 57.94 32.11 2.77
N HIS A 25 58.39 31.91 1.52
CA HIS A 25 59.24 32.85 0.78
C HIS A 25 58.49 33.74 -0.24
N VAL A 26 57.15 33.66 -0.31
CA VAL A 26 56.39 34.31 -1.40
C VAL A 26 56.40 35.85 -1.37
N ASP A 27 56.78 36.48 -0.27
CA ASP A 27 57.16 37.90 -0.24
C ASP A 27 58.13 38.17 0.92
N GLU A 28 59.35 38.63 0.62
CA GLU A 28 60.25 39.26 1.61
C GLU A 28 60.01 40.78 1.71
N ASP A 29 59.32 41.37 0.72
CA ASP A 29 58.96 42.79 0.65
C ASP A 29 57.56 43.12 1.21
N ALA A 30 56.68 42.12 1.38
CA ALA A 30 55.41 42.30 2.09
C ALA A 30 55.65 42.13 3.60
N GLY A 31 55.24 43.12 4.40
CA GLY A 31 55.50 43.15 5.84
C GLY A 31 54.99 41.90 6.57
N GLU A 32 55.62 41.55 7.69
CA GLU A 32 55.58 40.25 8.39
C GLU A 32 54.18 39.58 8.53
N ASN A 33 53.11 40.37 8.59
CA ASN A 33 51.73 39.89 8.72
C ASN A 33 51.07 39.40 7.42
N ASP A 34 51.64 39.67 6.24
CA ASP A 34 50.92 39.50 4.96
C ASP A 34 51.37 38.29 4.12
N SER A 35 52.26 37.44 4.67
CA SER A 35 52.77 36.26 3.97
C SER A 35 51.65 35.27 3.60
N ALA A 36 51.80 34.63 2.43
CA ALA A 36 50.84 33.63 1.95
C ALA A 36 50.68 32.42 2.88
N PHE A 37 51.67 32.15 3.74
CA PHE A 37 51.58 31.17 4.81
C PHE A 37 50.61 31.58 5.92
N TYR A 38 50.68 32.83 6.42
CA TYR A 38 49.76 33.31 7.46
C TYR A 38 48.32 33.37 6.96
N ARG A 39 48.10 33.82 5.71
CA ARG A 39 46.76 33.79 5.09
C ARG A 39 46.23 32.35 4.96
N LEU A 40 47.06 31.38 4.56
CA LEU A 40 46.64 29.97 4.51
C LEU A 40 46.36 29.38 5.90
N MET A 41 47.12 29.76 6.92
CA MET A 41 46.85 29.33 8.30
C MET A 41 45.57 29.95 8.84
N ALA A 42 45.29 31.22 8.55
CA ALA A 42 44.03 31.88 8.87
C ALA A 42 42.84 31.24 8.14
N ASP A 43 42.96 30.93 6.84
CA ASP A 43 41.98 30.13 6.08
C ASP A 43 41.71 28.77 6.74
N ILE A 44 42.76 28.08 7.22
CA ILE A 44 42.66 26.76 7.87
C ILE A 44 42.04 26.89 9.27
N GLU A 45 42.36 27.93 10.03
CA GLU A 45 41.75 28.22 11.33
C GLU A 45 40.27 28.60 11.15
N GLU A 46 39.91 29.41 10.16
CA GLU A 46 38.53 29.72 9.81
C GLU A 46 37.79 28.46 9.35
N GLU A 47 38.35 27.66 8.45
CA GLU A 47 37.74 26.38 8.04
C GLU A 47 37.66 25.37 9.20
N SER A 48 38.61 25.39 10.13
CA SER A 48 38.53 24.59 11.36
C SER A 48 37.39 25.06 12.26
N LEU A 49 37.20 26.38 12.43
CA LEU A 49 36.08 26.96 13.16
C LEU A 49 34.73 26.70 12.47
N GLN A 50 34.67 26.78 11.14
CA GLN A 50 33.50 26.36 10.35
C GLN A 50 33.26 24.83 10.42
N ALA A 51 34.32 24.05 10.63
CA ALA A 51 34.24 22.61 10.86
C ALA A 51 33.89 22.25 12.32
N VAL A 52 34.05 23.15 13.29
CA VAL A 52 33.54 22.95 14.66
C VAL A 52 32.02 22.82 14.59
N GLY A 53 31.56 21.62 14.90
CA GLY A 53 30.16 21.27 14.80
C GLY A 53 29.65 20.93 13.39
N PHE A 54 30.53 20.80 12.39
CA PHE A 54 30.22 20.16 11.10
C PHE A 54 29.75 18.73 11.32
N ARG A 55 28.72 18.33 10.57
CA ARG A 55 27.90 17.16 10.90
C ARG A 55 28.14 16.05 9.87
N PHE A 56 28.98 15.08 10.23
CA PHE A 56 29.35 13.94 9.37
C PHE A 56 28.19 12.95 9.13
N HIS A 57 27.11 13.05 9.89
CA HIS A 57 25.93 12.21 9.72
C HIS A 57 25.26 12.45 8.36
N ALA A 58 24.64 11.41 7.80
CA ALA A 58 23.83 11.56 6.59
C ALA A 58 22.77 12.65 6.78
N LYS A 59 22.62 13.54 5.79
CA LYS A 59 21.67 14.69 5.80
C LYS A 59 20.29 14.35 6.35
N LYS A 60 19.77 13.16 6.06
CA LYS A 60 18.49 12.64 6.60
C LYS A 60 18.45 12.53 8.13
N THR A 61 19.51 12.00 8.75
CA THR A 61 19.65 11.93 10.21
C THR A 61 19.67 13.33 10.80
N GLN A 62 20.35 14.25 10.12
CA GLN A 62 20.43 15.63 10.58
C GLN A 62 19.10 16.36 10.54
N ASN A 63 18.40 16.31 9.40
CA ASN A 63 17.05 16.89 9.29
C ASN A 63 16.08 16.31 10.34
N ALA A 64 16.26 15.05 10.75
CA ALA A 64 15.48 14.45 11.83
C ALA A 64 15.88 14.97 13.23
N GLN A 65 17.17 15.22 13.48
CA GLN A 65 17.67 15.85 14.70
C GLN A 65 17.20 17.30 14.82
N ASP A 66 17.32 18.08 13.75
CA ASP A 66 17.00 19.50 13.69
C ASP A 66 15.49 19.72 13.86
N ARG A 67 14.64 18.92 13.19
CA ARG A 67 13.18 19.00 13.34
C ARG A 67 12.70 18.67 14.76
N ILE A 68 13.34 17.72 15.44
CA ILE A 68 12.99 17.38 16.83
C ILE A 68 13.46 18.47 17.80
N LEU A 69 14.61 19.13 17.53
CA LEU A 69 15.02 20.32 18.27
C LEU A 69 14.04 21.48 18.09
N ALA A 70 13.63 21.77 16.84
CA ALA A 70 12.66 22.82 16.55
C ALA A 70 11.36 22.61 17.33
N LYS A 71 10.80 21.39 17.31
CA LYS A 71 9.60 21.05 18.10
C LYS A 71 9.82 21.09 19.62
N TYR A 72 11.05 20.86 20.10
CA TYR A 72 11.38 21.04 21.52
C TYR A 72 11.44 22.53 21.91
N ARG A 73 12.08 23.36 21.09
CA ARG A 73 12.13 24.82 21.27
C ARG A 73 10.72 25.42 21.28
N GLU A 74 9.89 25.09 20.28
CA GLU A 74 8.47 25.49 20.20
C GLU A 74 7.68 25.12 21.47
N PHE A 75 7.86 23.89 21.96
CA PHE A 75 7.23 23.43 23.21
C PHE A 75 7.68 24.26 24.44
N VAL A 76 8.98 24.60 24.54
CA VAL A 76 9.49 25.41 25.66
C VAL A 76 8.99 26.86 25.58
N VAL A 77 8.93 27.46 24.40
CA VAL A 77 8.33 28.79 24.18
C VAL A 77 6.89 28.82 24.70
N TYR A 78 6.09 27.81 24.34
CA TYR A 78 4.70 27.71 24.82
C TYR A 78 4.61 27.44 26.34
N LEU A 79 5.43 26.54 26.88
CA LEU A 79 5.38 26.13 28.28
C LEU A 79 5.79 27.26 29.24
N GLU A 80 6.88 27.96 28.93
CA GLU A 80 7.45 29.03 29.77
C GLU A 80 6.98 30.43 29.34
N ARG A 81 6.11 30.52 28.30
CA ARG A 81 5.53 31.76 27.74
C ARG A 81 6.59 32.78 27.31
N LEU A 82 7.60 32.30 26.58
CA LEU A 82 8.69 33.13 26.07
C LEU A 82 8.19 34.02 24.91
N PRO A 83 8.77 35.22 24.71
CA PRO A 83 8.57 36.02 23.49
C PRO A 83 8.95 35.27 22.22
N GLU A 84 8.19 35.46 21.13
CA GLU A 84 8.47 34.84 19.82
C GLU A 84 9.72 35.42 19.14
N ASP A 85 10.12 36.63 19.52
CA ASP A 85 11.26 37.39 19.00
C ASP A 85 12.55 37.27 19.85
N MET A 86 12.58 36.31 20.77
CA MET A 86 13.76 35.98 21.59
C MET A 86 14.93 35.50 20.71
N ASP A 87 16.16 35.94 21.03
CA ASP A 87 17.36 35.49 20.35
C ASP A 87 17.64 33.98 20.56
N GLU A 88 18.35 33.34 19.62
CA GLU A 88 18.56 31.89 19.66
C GLU A 88 19.34 31.43 20.91
N ASP A 89 20.25 32.25 21.44
CA ASP A 89 21.07 31.90 22.60
C ASP A 89 20.23 31.93 23.89
N ALA A 90 19.36 32.93 24.05
CA ALA A 90 18.40 33.03 25.15
C ALA A 90 17.31 31.95 25.07
N LEU A 91 16.82 31.63 23.86
CA LEU A 91 15.90 30.54 23.63
C LEU A 91 16.54 29.19 23.99
N ASP A 92 17.78 28.94 23.55
CA ASP A 92 18.51 27.74 23.96
C ASP A 92 18.83 27.77 25.45
N ALA A 93 19.07 28.92 26.08
CA ALA A 93 19.29 29.01 27.54
C ALA A 93 18.03 28.61 28.32
N ALA A 94 16.83 28.96 27.83
CA ALA A 94 15.57 28.48 28.38
C ALA A 94 15.34 26.98 28.11
N CYS A 95 15.67 26.48 26.92
CA CYS A 95 15.51 25.07 26.54
C CYS A 95 16.50 24.13 27.25
N PHE A 96 17.69 24.63 27.55
CA PHE A 96 18.82 23.91 28.15
C PHE A 96 19.36 24.73 29.33
N PRO A 97 18.63 24.77 30.46
CA PRO A 97 18.95 25.67 31.58
C PRO A 97 20.28 25.29 32.26
N PRO A 98 21.05 26.28 32.75
CA PRO A 98 22.34 26.04 33.38
C PRO A 98 22.21 25.16 34.64
N PRO A 99 23.28 24.46 35.05
CA PRO A 99 23.26 23.61 36.24
C PRO A 99 22.99 24.47 37.50
N ASN A 100 22.08 24.03 38.35
CA ASN A 100 21.72 24.75 39.57
C ASN A 100 22.92 24.79 40.55
N PRO A 101 23.50 25.97 40.85
CA PRO A 101 24.68 26.08 41.70
C PRO A 101 24.40 25.74 43.17
N ALA A 102 23.14 25.73 43.62
CA ALA A 102 22.78 25.30 44.97
C ALA A 102 22.95 23.77 45.18
N HIS A 103 23.17 22.99 44.11
CA HIS A 103 23.34 21.55 44.17
C HIS A 103 24.73 21.14 43.67
N ASN A 104 25.71 21.23 44.58
CA ASN A 104 27.13 20.98 44.33
C ASN A 104 27.45 19.62 43.68
N ALA A 105 26.59 18.60 43.84
CA ALA A 105 26.71 17.32 43.15
C ALA A 105 25.35 16.59 43.03
N GLY A 106 25.27 15.69 42.05
CA GLY A 106 24.21 14.67 41.97
C GLY A 106 22.95 15.07 41.20
N ARG A 107 21.89 14.28 41.38
CA ARG A 107 20.70 14.24 40.50
C ARG A 107 19.93 15.56 40.40
N TYR A 108 20.04 16.44 41.40
CA TYR A 108 19.29 17.71 41.45
C TYR A 108 19.97 18.86 40.68
N ARG A 109 21.25 18.73 40.32
CA ARG A 109 22.00 19.78 39.61
C ARG A 109 21.40 20.15 38.25
N TRP A 110 20.78 19.20 37.55
CA TRP A 110 20.09 19.43 36.27
C TRP A 110 18.56 19.24 36.35
N ALA A 111 17.96 19.45 37.54
CA ALA A 111 16.53 19.22 37.76
C ALA A 111 15.61 20.01 36.80
N ALA A 112 15.98 21.25 36.44
CA ALA A 112 15.22 22.07 35.50
C ALA A 112 15.20 21.46 34.08
N LEU A 113 16.37 21.05 33.55
CA LEU A 113 16.47 20.36 32.26
C LEU A 113 15.67 19.05 32.28
N PHE A 114 15.81 18.25 33.34
CA PHE A 114 15.06 16.99 33.46
C PHE A 114 13.55 17.21 33.54
N ARG A 115 13.07 18.29 34.19
CA ARG A 115 11.65 18.68 34.15
C ARG A 115 11.19 18.97 32.73
N LEU A 116 11.88 19.87 32.01
CA LEU A 116 11.51 20.27 30.65
C LEU A 116 11.47 19.09 29.69
N VAL A 117 12.51 18.24 29.69
CA VAL A 117 12.57 17.04 28.84
C VAL A 117 11.47 16.03 29.19
N ARG A 118 11.13 15.84 30.48
CA ARG A 118 10.02 14.96 30.90
C ARG A 118 8.66 15.49 30.45
N CYS A 119 8.41 16.77 30.66
CA CYS A 119 7.18 17.44 30.20
C CYS A 119 7.07 17.38 28.67
N PHE A 120 8.16 17.57 27.94
CA PHE A 120 8.18 17.45 26.48
C PHE A 120 7.85 16.03 25.99
N LEU A 121 8.38 14.98 26.63
CA LEU A 121 8.06 13.60 26.25
C LEU A 121 6.58 13.27 26.51
N ALA A 122 5.99 13.77 27.61
CA ALA A 122 4.56 13.65 27.86
C ALA A 122 3.72 14.42 26.84
N PHE A 123 4.15 15.63 26.45
CA PHE A 123 3.55 16.40 25.37
C PHE A 123 3.61 15.63 24.03
N VAL A 124 4.78 15.11 23.63
CA VAL A 124 4.95 14.32 22.41
C VAL A 124 4.01 13.10 22.36
N VAL A 125 3.74 12.43 23.50
CA VAL A 125 2.79 11.30 23.52
C VAL A 125 1.35 11.75 23.28
N ARG A 126 0.94 12.90 23.83
CA ARG A 126 -0.44 13.41 23.77
C ARG A 126 -0.76 14.18 22.49
N ASP A 127 0.22 14.90 21.94
CA ASP A 127 0.09 15.79 20.78
C ASP A 127 0.48 15.12 19.46
N ALA A 128 1.61 14.39 19.42
CA ALA A 128 2.17 13.97 18.15
C ALA A 128 1.30 12.90 17.46
N THR A 129 0.97 13.14 16.20
CA THR A 129 0.21 12.16 15.41
C THR A 129 1.02 10.86 15.24
N PRO A 130 0.47 9.70 15.60
CA PRO A 130 1.12 8.42 15.37
C PRO A 130 1.34 8.17 13.87
N ARG A 131 2.50 7.57 13.52
CA ARG A 131 2.83 7.23 12.12
C ARG A 131 1.93 6.15 11.52
N SER A 132 1.17 5.46 12.35
CA SER A 132 0.35 4.31 12.00
C SER A 132 -1.12 4.65 12.21
N ILE A 133 -1.95 4.21 11.27
CA ILE A 133 -3.42 4.36 11.34
C ILE A 133 -4.04 3.46 12.44
N ARG A 134 -3.36 2.37 12.85
CA ARG A 134 -3.84 1.48 13.93
C ARG A 134 -3.47 1.96 15.34
N ASP A 135 -2.53 2.91 15.47
CA ASP A 135 -1.96 3.26 16.75
C ASP A 135 -2.65 4.56 17.22
N GLU A 136 -3.17 4.61 18.45
CA GLU A 136 -3.81 5.84 18.97
C GLU A 136 -2.78 6.84 19.52
N ASN A 137 -1.67 6.30 20.04
CA ASN A 137 -0.53 7.02 20.62
C ASN A 137 0.75 6.71 19.83
N VAL A 138 1.77 7.55 19.95
CA VAL A 138 3.09 7.31 19.31
C VAL A 138 3.77 6.05 19.84
N SER A 139 4.36 5.24 18.96
CA SER A 139 5.13 4.06 19.38
C SER A 139 6.31 4.43 20.30
N TYR A 140 6.70 3.51 21.19
CA TYR A 140 7.88 3.69 22.06
C TYR A 140 9.18 3.93 21.25
N THR A 141 9.28 3.37 20.04
CA THR A 141 10.40 3.62 19.10
C THR A 141 10.46 5.06 18.61
N CYS A 142 9.31 5.75 18.55
CA CYS A 142 9.28 7.20 18.37
C CYS A 142 9.99 7.88 19.55
N LEU A 143 9.63 7.57 20.78
CA LEU A 143 10.26 8.15 21.98
C LEU A 143 11.76 7.80 22.10
N ILE A 144 12.19 6.61 21.69
CA ILE A 144 13.63 6.28 21.55
C ILE A 144 14.32 7.26 20.60
N SER A 145 13.68 7.62 19.48
CA SER A 145 14.23 8.59 18.52
C SER A 145 14.35 9.97 19.17
N TYR A 146 13.29 10.46 19.83
CA TYR A 146 13.31 11.72 20.57
C TYR A 146 14.41 11.75 21.65
N ARG A 147 14.52 10.70 22.49
CA ARG A 147 15.61 10.58 23.48
C ARG A 147 16.98 10.70 22.84
N ASN A 148 17.25 9.91 21.80
CA ASN A 148 18.58 9.87 21.18
C ASN A 148 18.95 11.23 20.56
N VAL A 149 17.96 11.97 20.02
CA VAL A 149 18.17 13.34 19.52
C VAL A 149 18.38 14.35 20.66
N LEU A 150 17.57 14.30 21.72
CA LEU A 150 17.71 15.20 22.86
C LEU A 150 19.05 14.98 23.58
N MET A 151 19.51 13.72 23.72
CA MET A 151 20.85 13.43 24.26
C MET A 151 21.97 14.03 23.42
N PHE A 152 21.86 13.99 22.08
CA PHE A 152 22.81 14.63 21.18
C PHE A 152 22.83 16.16 21.37
N TRP A 153 21.66 16.81 21.44
CA TRP A 153 21.56 18.25 21.60
C TRP A 153 21.97 18.76 22.98
N VAL A 154 21.62 18.06 24.05
CA VAL A 154 22.09 18.38 25.41
C VAL A 154 23.62 18.32 25.48
N ALA A 155 24.24 17.25 24.96
CA ALA A 155 25.71 17.18 24.96
C ALA A 155 26.33 18.35 24.16
N ARG A 156 25.76 18.67 22.99
CA ARG A 156 26.28 19.70 22.09
C ARG A 156 26.12 21.13 22.63
N ILE A 157 24.94 21.50 23.14
CA ILE A 157 24.66 22.89 23.53
C ILE A 157 25.41 23.30 24.80
N TYR A 158 25.59 22.38 25.76
CA TYR A 158 26.44 22.64 26.93
C TYR A 158 27.92 22.76 26.54
N ASP A 159 28.42 21.92 25.63
CA ASP A 159 29.78 22.02 25.07
C ASP A 159 30.01 23.37 24.35
N GLN A 160 29.04 23.82 23.54
CA GLN A 160 29.09 25.13 22.88
C GLN A 160 29.12 26.33 23.85
N ARG A 161 28.64 26.18 25.09
CA ARG A 161 28.71 27.21 26.14
C ARG A 161 29.92 27.07 27.07
N GLY A 162 30.69 26.00 26.97
CA GLY A 162 31.71 25.65 27.96
C GLY A 162 31.13 25.23 29.32
N GLU A 163 29.88 24.77 29.37
CA GLU A 163 29.21 24.30 30.59
C GLU A 163 29.33 22.77 30.77
N GLU A 164 29.31 22.29 32.02
CA GLU A 164 29.33 20.85 32.30
C GLU A 164 27.96 20.22 32.02
N ALA A 165 27.88 19.47 30.91
CA ALA A 165 26.72 18.67 30.53
C ALA A 165 26.42 17.57 31.59
N PRO A 166 25.13 17.18 31.77
CA PRO A 166 24.79 16.01 32.58
C PRO A 166 25.43 14.74 32.00
N ARG A 167 25.88 13.83 32.87
CA ARG A 167 26.44 12.54 32.45
C ARG A 167 25.45 11.80 31.55
N SER A 168 25.93 11.31 30.40
CA SER A 168 25.09 10.64 29.40
C SER A 168 24.30 9.45 29.97
N SER A 169 24.87 8.72 30.94
CA SER A 169 24.18 7.64 31.66
C SER A 169 22.98 8.14 32.49
N ASP A 170 23.14 9.28 33.16
CA ASP A 170 22.10 9.85 34.02
C ASP A 170 20.97 10.40 33.16
N LEU A 171 21.30 11.19 32.13
CA LEU A 171 20.32 11.70 31.16
C LEU A 171 19.56 10.55 30.47
N PHE A 172 20.26 9.49 30.04
CA PHE A 172 19.63 8.30 29.47
C PHE A 172 18.64 7.63 30.42
N ASN A 173 19.04 7.45 31.69
CA ASN A 173 18.21 6.81 32.71
C ASN A 173 16.97 7.67 33.04
N TRP A 174 17.15 8.98 33.27
CA TRP A 174 16.07 9.91 33.60
C TRP A 174 15.02 10.04 32.49
N ILE A 175 15.45 10.03 31.23
CA ILE A 175 14.55 9.99 30.07
C ILE A 175 13.88 8.61 29.95
N THR A 176 14.64 7.53 30.09
CA THR A 176 14.10 6.17 29.92
C THR A 176 13.10 5.79 31.01
N GLU A 177 13.27 6.30 32.23
CA GLU A 177 12.30 6.23 33.33
C GLU A 177 10.96 6.86 32.92
N MET A 178 10.99 8.10 32.42
CA MET A 178 9.78 8.79 31.93
C MET A 178 9.15 8.06 30.73
N MET A 179 9.96 7.58 29.79
CA MET A 179 9.46 6.78 28.66
C MET A 179 8.79 5.48 29.12
N ARG A 180 9.28 4.83 30.18
CA ARG A 180 8.65 3.64 30.77
C ARG A 180 7.34 3.97 31.47
N HIS A 181 7.29 5.08 32.22
CA HIS A 181 6.06 5.57 32.83
C HIS A 181 4.99 5.86 31.76
N LEU A 182 5.33 6.63 30.72
CA LEU A 182 4.45 6.90 29.58
C LEU A 182 4.05 5.61 28.84
N SER A 183 4.96 4.62 28.74
CA SER A 183 4.68 3.31 28.14
C SER A 183 3.62 2.53 28.91
N ALA A 184 3.62 2.61 30.24
CA ALA A 184 2.60 2.01 31.09
C ALA A 184 1.28 2.80 31.08
N GLU A 185 1.33 4.13 31.22
CA GLU A 185 0.16 5.03 31.25
C GLU A 185 -0.64 5.01 29.94
N PHE A 186 0.05 5.06 28.80
CA PHE A 186 -0.57 5.19 27.46
C PHE A 186 -0.52 3.90 26.62
N GLY A 187 -0.14 2.76 27.23
CA GLY A 187 -0.04 1.47 26.53
C GLY A 187 0.95 1.48 25.36
N LEU A 188 2.03 2.28 25.42
CA LEU A 188 2.94 2.46 24.29
C LEU A 188 3.74 1.19 24.04
N THR A 189 3.35 0.42 23.03
CA THR A 189 4.01 -0.84 22.71
C THR A 189 5.46 -0.60 22.22
N ARG A 190 6.42 -1.29 22.84
CA ARG A 190 7.83 -1.30 22.39
C ARG A 190 8.00 -2.11 21.12
N LYS A 191 7.38 -3.28 21.09
CA LYS A 191 7.15 -4.08 19.90
C LYS A 191 5.65 -4.03 19.68
N ARG A 192 5.24 -3.38 18.60
CA ARG A 192 3.89 -3.56 18.09
C ARG A 192 3.74 -5.04 17.73
N ASN A 193 2.61 -5.66 18.06
CA ASN A 193 2.13 -6.83 17.31
C ASN A 193 1.88 -6.33 15.88
N LYS A 194 2.96 -6.26 15.09
CA LYS A 194 2.83 -5.95 13.67
C LYS A 194 1.99 -7.10 13.11
N PRO A 195 0.96 -6.81 12.29
CA PRO A 195 0.31 -7.88 11.54
C PRO A 195 1.40 -8.69 10.82
N GLY A 196 1.13 -9.98 10.61
CA GLY A 196 2.06 -10.90 9.99
C GLY A 196 2.78 -10.26 8.79
N ARG A 197 4.07 -10.53 8.65
CA ARG A 197 4.77 -10.10 7.44
C ARG A 197 4.13 -10.84 6.26
N SER A 198 3.57 -10.10 5.31
CA SER A 198 3.11 -10.67 4.04
C SER A 198 4.31 -11.19 3.24
N TYR A 199 4.17 -12.37 2.66
CA TYR A 199 5.10 -13.00 1.71
C TYR A 199 4.27 -13.31 0.46
N ILE A 200 4.80 -13.02 -0.73
CA ILE A 200 4.13 -13.34 -2.00
C ILE A 200 4.96 -14.42 -2.68
N GLY A 201 4.43 -15.65 -2.68
CA GLY A 201 4.99 -16.83 -3.34
C GLY A 201 4.85 -16.77 -4.86
N VAL A 202 4.99 -17.93 -5.49
CA VAL A 202 4.71 -18.08 -6.94
C VAL A 202 3.19 -18.07 -7.17
N GLU A 203 2.43 -18.76 -6.33
CA GLU A 203 0.98 -18.90 -6.49
C GLU A 203 0.21 -17.61 -6.17
N GLU A 204 0.56 -16.87 -5.09
CA GLU A 204 0.03 -15.51 -4.92
C GLU A 204 0.34 -14.61 -6.11
N LEU A 205 1.53 -14.76 -6.72
CA LEU A 205 1.94 -13.91 -7.83
C LEU A 205 1.19 -14.28 -9.11
N ARG A 206 0.93 -15.56 -9.39
CA ARG A 206 0.02 -15.99 -10.47
C ARG A 206 -1.40 -15.45 -10.24
N LEU A 207 -1.94 -15.62 -9.04
CA LEU A 207 -3.29 -15.13 -8.69
C LEU A 207 -3.39 -13.61 -8.81
N LEU A 208 -2.36 -12.86 -8.39
CA LEU A 208 -2.25 -11.41 -8.58
C LEU A 208 -2.18 -11.00 -10.05
N ILE A 209 -1.48 -11.78 -10.88
CA ILE A 209 -1.35 -11.53 -12.33
C ILE A 209 -2.67 -11.79 -13.04
N ASP A 210 -3.31 -12.93 -12.79
CA ASP A 210 -4.57 -13.30 -13.41
C ASP A 210 -5.66 -12.28 -13.04
N GLU A 211 -5.77 -11.90 -11.76
CA GLU A 211 -6.74 -10.91 -11.30
C GLU A 211 -6.44 -9.49 -11.81
N ASP A 212 -5.17 -9.06 -11.88
CA ASP A 212 -4.82 -7.75 -12.46
C ASP A 212 -5.12 -7.71 -13.97
N THR A 213 -4.88 -8.81 -14.68
CA THR A 213 -5.21 -8.95 -16.11
C THR A 213 -6.74 -9.04 -16.34
N ARG A 214 -7.49 -9.55 -15.36
CA ARG A 214 -8.97 -9.57 -15.40
C ARG A 214 -9.58 -8.20 -15.13
N LEU A 215 -9.08 -7.50 -14.10
CA LEU A 215 -9.66 -6.26 -13.58
C LEU A 215 -9.08 -4.96 -14.15
N CYS A 216 -7.85 -4.92 -14.68
CA CYS A 216 -7.23 -3.65 -15.05
C CYS A 216 -7.87 -3.02 -16.30
N ALA A 217 -8.27 -1.75 -16.17
CA ALA A 217 -8.81 -0.98 -17.29
C ALA A 217 -7.76 -0.76 -18.39
N SER A 218 -6.48 -0.58 -18.02
CA SER A 218 -5.37 -0.36 -18.94
C SER A 218 -4.39 -1.53 -18.95
N ILE A 219 -4.39 -2.23 -20.08
CA ILE A 219 -3.52 -3.37 -20.37
C ILE A 219 -2.04 -3.01 -20.14
N GLU A 220 -1.63 -1.86 -20.66
CA GLU A 220 -0.23 -1.44 -20.60
C GLU A 220 0.23 -1.07 -19.19
N LEU A 221 -0.67 -0.51 -18.37
CA LEU A 221 -0.41 -0.23 -16.97
C LEU A 221 -0.29 -1.52 -16.15
N SER A 222 -1.18 -2.50 -16.38
CA SER A 222 -1.10 -3.85 -15.80
C SER A 222 0.21 -4.54 -16.16
N GLU A 223 0.51 -4.70 -17.46
CA GLU A 223 1.70 -5.40 -17.95
C GLU A 223 3.02 -4.86 -17.37
N GLN A 224 3.16 -3.53 -17.26
CA GLN A 224 4.37 -2.95 -16.66
C GLN A 224 4.41 -3.12 -15.13
N HIS A 225 3.28 -3.14 -14.43
CA HIS A 225 3.25 -3.44 -12.99
C HIS A 225 3.57 -4.92 -12.73
N VAL A 226 3.00 -5.84 -13.50
CA VAL A 226 3.33 -7.27 -13.46
C VAL A 226 4.81 -7.51 -13.77
N LEU A 227 5.35 -6.89 -14.82
CA LEU A 227 6.79 -6.96 -15.10
C LEU A 227 7.62 -6.45 -13.91
N ALA A 228 7.21 -5.36 -13.27
CA ALA A 228 7.91 -4.86 -12.09
C ALA A 228 7.86 -5.86 -10.92
N TRP A 229 6.72 -6.50 -10.67
CA TRP A 229 6.58 -7.55 -9.65
C TRP A 229 7.52 -8.73 -9.92
N LEU A 230 7.56 -9.21 -11.16
CA LEU A 230 8.44 -10.28 -11.60
C LEU A 230 9.92 -9.90 -11.46
N LEU A 231 10.33 -8.67 -11.83
CA LEU A 231 11.70 -8.19 -11.55
C LEU A 231 12.00 -8.10 -10.05
N GLY A 232 10.99 -7.74 -9.25
CA GLY A 232 11.02 -7.81 -7.79
C GLY A 232 11.28 -9.23 -7.27
N ARG A 233 10.70 -10.24 -7.93
CA ARG A 233 10.86 -11.68 -7.62
C ARG A 233 12.22 -12.21 -8.06
N TYR A 234 12.56 -12.11 -9.35
CA TYR A 234 13.79 -12.68 -9.93
C TYR A 234 15.07 -12.03 -9.41
N GLY A 235 15.06 -10.72 -9.13
CA GLY A 235 16.24 -9.99 -8.63
C GLY A 235 16.18 -9.62 -7.15
N ALA A 236 15.15 -10.07 -6.42
CA ALA A 236 14.83 -9.60 -5.07
C ALA A 236 14.87 -8.06 -4.95
N LEU A 237 14.43 -7.32 -5.99
CA LEU A 237 14.71 -5.88 -6.14
C LEU A 237 13.90 -4.97 -5.20
N ARG A 238 14.41 -3.76 -4.94
CA ARG A 238 13.65 -2.69 -4.27
C ARG A 238 12.79 -1.95 -5.31
N PRO A 239 11.62 -1.41 -4.93
CA PRO A 239 10.82 -0.60 -5.85
C PRO A 239 11.59 0.65 -6.32
N GLY A 240 12.42 1.26 -5.45
CA GLY A 240 13.33 2.36 -5.79
C GLY A 240 14.58 1.98 -6.61
N SER A 241 14.74 0.70 -6.98
CA SER A 241 15.71 0.26 -7.99
C SER A 241 15.10 0.13 -9.38
N LEU A 242 13.77 0.26 -9.49
CA LEU A 242 12.99 0.16 -10.73
C LEU A 242 12.35 1.50 -11.09
N GLY A 243 11.56 2.05 -10.17
CA GLY A 243 10.89 3.35 -10.32
C GLY A 243 11.69 4.50 -9.73
N ALA A 244 11.36 5.73 -10.17
CA ALA A 244 11.97 6.95 -9.69
C ALA A 244 11.60 7.25 -8.21
N PRO A 245 12.45 7.94 -7.44
CA PRO A 245 12.01 8.49 -6.16
C PRO A 245 11.00 9.62 -6.40
N GLU A 246 10.04 9.76 -5.48
CA GLU A 246 8.94 10.73 -5.57
C GLU A 246 9.39 12.20 -5.75
N GLU A 247 10.57 12.54 -5.21
CA GLU A 247 11.17 13.87 -5.35
C GLU A 247 11.83 14.11 -6.72
N ALA A 248 12.08 13.07 -7.54
CA ALA A 248 12.74 13.22 -8.85
C ALA A 248 11.90 14.03 -9.86
N HIS A 249 10.58 14.08 -9.70
CA HIS A 249 9.72 14.94 -10.52
C HIS A 249 9.97 16.45 -10.31
N ARG A 250 10.74 16.84 -9.29
CA ARG A 250 10.98 18.25 -8.92
C ARG A 250 12.41 18.73 -9.16
N VAL A 251 13.32 17.91 -9.70
CA VAL A 251 14.74 18.27 -9.78
C VAL A 251 15.33 17.94 -11.15
N ASP A 252 15.80 18.97 -11.87
CA ASP A 252 16.64 18.92 -13.08
C ASP A 252 18.05 18.35 -12.79
N SER A 253 18.12 17.18 -12.15
CA SER A 253 19.36 16.54 -11.69
C SER A 253 20.09 15.81 -12.81
N MET A 254 20.32 16.48 -13.94
CA MET A 254 21.18 15.98 -15.04
C MET A 254 22.59 15.56 -14.57
N SER A 255 23.05 16.07 -13.43
CA SER A 255 24.33 15.73 -12.81
C SER A 255 24.40 14.36 -12.13
N SER A 256 23.25 13.78 -11.72
CA SER A 256 23.16 12.43 -11.14
C SER A 256 22.32 11.55 -12.05
N GLY A 257 22.97 10.81 -12.95
CA GLY A 257 22.31 10.13 -14.07
C GLY A 257 21.14 9.21 -13.67
N VAL A 258 20.14 9.16 -14.56
CA VAL A 258 18.89 8.36 -14.55
C VAL A 258 18.70 7.46 -13.31
N GLN A 259 17.84 7.91 -12.39
CA GLN A 259 17.53 7.26 -11.10
C GLN A 259 16.43 6.19 -11.18
N TYR A 260 16.15 5.65 -12.36
CA TYR A 260 15.14 4.62 -12.63
C TYR A 260 15.67 3.60 -13.65
N LEU A 261 14.96 2.48 -13.82
CA LEU A 261 15.30 1.51 -14.87
C LEU A 261 14.91 2.08 -16.25
N ALA A 262 15.90 2.26 -17.13
CA ALA A 262 15.70 2.75 -18.49
C ALA A 262 16.00 1.67 -19.53
N TRP A 263 15.51 1.83 -20.75
CA TRP A 263 15.66 0.80 -21.80
C TRP A 263 17.11 0.48 -22.17
N LYS A 264 18.05 1.43 -22.02
CA LYS A 264 19.51 1.17 -22.17
C LYS A 264 20.08 0.15 -21.19
N ASP A 265 19.41 -0.09 -20.07
CA ASP A 265 19.79 -1.09 -19.05
C ASP A 265 19.31 -2.49 -19.40
N VAL A 266 18.44 -2.61 -20.42
CA VAL A 266 17.84 -3.85 -20.90
C VAL A 266 18.53 -4.30 -22.18
N LYS A 267 19.03 -5.54 -22.22
CA LYS A 267 19.56 -6.16 -23.43
C LYS A 267 18.89 -7.51 -23.64
N ILE A 268 18.13 -7.64 -24.72
CA ILE A 268 17.38 -8.85 -25.05
C ILE A 268 18.07 -9.59 -26.20
N SER A 269 18.29 -10.89 -26.05
CA SER A 269 18.89 -11.75 -27.07
C SER A 269 18.17 -13.08 -27.19
N ARG A 270 18.12 -13.65 -28.40
CA ARG A 270 17.59 -14.99 -28.66
C ARG A 270 18.55 -16.07 -28.19
N THR A 271 18.01 -17.20 -27.76
CA THR A 271 18.78 -18.44 -27.56
C THR A 271 18.88 -19.23 -28.87
N SER A 272 19.26 -20.52 -28.80
CA SER A 272 19.19 -21.46 -29.92
C SER A 272 17.79 -22.06 -30.13
N VAL A 273 16.88 -21.94 -29.16
CA VAL A 273 15.52 -22.48 -29.23
C VAL A 273 14.58 -21.38 -29.74
N LYS A 274 13.67 -21.69 -30.67
CA LYS A 274 12.70 -20.72 -31.18
C LYS A 274 11.67 -20.41 -30.09
N GLY A 275 11.39 -19.12 -29.90
CA GLY A 275 10.56 -18.61 -28.80
C GLY A 275 11.32 -18.29 -27.51
N GLU A 276 12.56 -18.77 -27.31
CA GLU A 276 13.33 -18.43 -26.11
C GLU A 276 14.15 -17.14 -26.24
N PHE A 277 14.16 -16.36 -25.15
CA PHE A 277 14.90 -15.11 -25.05
C PHE A 277 15.61 -14.99 -23.68
N ASP A 278 16.85 -14.51 -23.72
CA ASP A 278 17.62 -14.09 -22.54
C ASP A 278 17.56 -12.56 -22.42
N VAL A 279 17.22 -12.06 -21.23
CA VAL A 279 17.30 -10.63 -20.87
C VAL A 279 18.44 -10.41 -19.89
N LYS A 280 19.45 -9.66 -20.31
CA LYS A 280 20.48 -9.11 -19.43
C LYS A 280 20.04 -7.74 -18.93
N LEU A 281 19.90 -7.59 -17.62
CA LEU A 281 19.47 -6.37 -16.95
C LEU A 281 20.62 -5.76 -16.12
N VAL A 282 20.73 -4.43 -16.12
CA VAL A 282 21.74 -3.68 -15.36
C VAL A 282 21.09 -2.68 -14.41
N ILE A 283 20.98 -3.03 -13.13
CA ILE A 283 20.43 -2.13 -12.11
C ILE A 283 21.52 -1.17 -11.62
N ARG A 284 21.42 0.10 -12.04
CA ARG A 284 22.31 1.19 -11.64
C ARG A 284 21.90 1.88 -10.33
N ASN A 285 20.59 1.97 -10.05
CA ASN A 285 20.08 2.59 -8.83
C ASN A 285 19.98 1.57 -7.68
N LEU A 286 21.01 1.52 -6.84
CA LEU A 286 21.07 0.68 -5.64
C LEU A 286 21.12 1.57 -4.40
N LYS A 287 20.36 1.22 -3.35
CA LYS A 287 20.32 1.96 -2.06
C LYS A 287 21.71 2.11 -1.40
N THR A 288 22.66 1.25 -1.75
CA THR A 288 24.06 1.27 -1.32
C THR A 288 24.92 2.29 -2.06
N ASN A 289 24.49 2.78 -3.24
CA ASN A 289 25.12 3.87 -3.98
C ASN A 289 24.74 5.22 -3.37
N VAL A 290 25.23 5.48 -2.16
CA VAL A 290 25.16 6.80 -1.52
C VAL A 290 26.36 7.62 -2.00
N GLU A 291 26.16 8.92 -2.28
CA GLU A 291 27.25 9.87 -2.57
C GLU A 291 28.14 10.20 -1.35
N ASP A 292 28.39 9.23 -0.48
CA ASP A 292 29.35 9.36 0.62
C ASP A 292 30.73 9.65 0.02
N PRO A 293 31.31 10.85 0.24
CA PRO A 293 32.58 11.22 -0.37
C PRO A 293 33.73 10.31 0.09
N GLY A 294 33.64 9.68 1.26
CA GLY A 294 34.60 8.68 1.73
C GLY A 294 34.53 7.35 0.96
N LYS A 295 33.39 7.04 0.32
CA LYS A 295 33.18 5.79 -0.44
C LYS A 295 33.28 5.96 -1.96
N LYS A 296 33.42 7.19 -2.47
CA LYS A 296 33.51 7.47 -3.93
C LYS A 296 34.60 6.67 -4.66
N PHE A 297 35.66 6.26 -3.97
CA PHE A 297 36.73 5.42 -4.54
C PHE A 297 36.29 4.01 -4.97
N LEU A 298 35.18 3.48 -4.43
CA LEU A 298 34.68 2.14 -4.76
C LEU A 298 33.81 2.11 -6.02
N GLY A 299 33.49 3.27 -6.60
CA GLY A 299 32.57 3.41 -7.73
C GLY A 299 31.10 3.12 -7.36
N ASN A 300 30.18 3.54 -8.24
CA ASN A 300 28.78 3.13 -8.11
C ASN A 300 28.67 1.65 -8.46
N LYS A 301 28.23 0.82 -7.51
CA LYS A 301 27.99 -0.60 -7.76
C LYS A 301 26.79 -0.74 -8.71
N SER A 302 26.86 -1.62 -9.69
CA SER A 302 25.72 -2.00 -10.53
C SER A 302 25.46 -3.49 -10.41
N LEU A 303 24.23 -3.88 -10.10
CA LEU A 303 23.85 -5.29 -10.11
C LEU A 303 23.50 -5.69 -11.55
N THR A 304 24.11 -6.76 -12.04
CA THR A 304 23.83 -7.28 -13.39
C THR A 304 23.40 -8.73 -13.28
N PHE A 305 22.24 -9.06 -13.84
CA PHE A 305 21.75 -10.43 -13.90
C PHE A 305 21.19 -10.76 -15.29
N VAL A 306 21.07 -12.05 -15.58
CA VAL A 306 20.48 -12.58 -16.82
C VAL A 306 19.28 -13.41 -16.44
N ILE A 307 18.10 -13.02 -16.91
CA ILE A 307 16.85 -13.78 -16.76
C ILE A 307 16.57 -14.46 -18.10
N LYS A 308 16.34 -15.76 -18.06
CA LYS A 308 16.00 -16.58 -19.25
C LYS A 308 14.49 -16.74 -19.37
N SER A 309 14.01 -17.12 -20.55
CA SER A 309 12.62 -17.61 -20.69
C SER A 309 12.42 -18.86 -19.80
N PRO A 310 11.23 -19.04 -19.19
CA PRO A 310 10.92 -20.24 -18.43
C PRO A 310 10.96 -21.46 -19.36
N GLN A 311 11.41 -22.61 -18.85
CA GLN A 311 11.51 -23.85 -19.64
C GLN A 311 10.17 -24.59 -19.72
N GLU A 312 9.26 -24.33 -18.78
CA GLU A 312 7.94 -24.92 -18.69
C GLU A 312 6.87 -23.94 -19.22
N GLN A 313 5.96 -24.44 -20.04
CA GLN A 313 4.89 -23.67 -20.68
C GLN A 313 3.93 -23.06 -19.64
N SER A 314 3.63 -23.81 -18.57
CA SER A 314 2.80 -23.40 -17.43
C SER A 314 3.32 -22.17 -16.68
N ASN A 315 4.59 -21.83 -16.87
CA ASN A 315 5.28 -20.69 -16.26
C ASN A 315 5.44 -19.50 -17.23
N LEU A 316 4.88 -19.55 -18.43
CA LEU A 316 4.98 -18.45 -19.41
C LEU A 316 4.31 -17.15 -18.92
N SER A 317 3.25 -17.22 -18.11
CA SER A 317 2.64 -16.05 -17.45
C SER A 317 3.64 -15.27 -16.57
N LEU A 318 4.67 -15.94 -16.05
CA LEU A 318 5.74 -15.38 -15.20
C LEU A 318 6.97 -14.95 -16.02
N SER A 319 6.93 -15.03 -17.35
CA SER A 319 8.10 -14.77 -18.21
C SER A 319 8.45 -13.29 -18.35
N VAL A 320 9.51 -12.87 -17.65
CA VAL A 320 10.10 -11.53 -17.80
C VAL A 320 10.54 -11.22 -19.24
N PRO A 321 11.24 -12.11 -19.99
CA PRO A 321 11.63 -11.83 -21.37
C PRO A 321 10.45 -11.54 -22.31
N HIS A 322 9.38 -12.34 -22.23
CA HIS A 322 8.22 -12.17 -23.10
C HIS A 322 7.46 -10.88 -22.76
N ARG A 323 7.27 -10.55 -21.48
CA ARG A 323 6.62 -9.30 -21.06
C ARG A 323 7.40 -8.05 -21.46
N PHE A 324 8.74 -8.06 -21.35
CA PHE A 324 9.57 -6.98 -21.91
C PHE A 324 9.34 -6.81 -23.42
N LEU A 325 9.26 -7.90 -24.18
CA LEU A 325 9.03 -7.87 -25.62
C LEU A 325 7.62 -7.39 -25.99
N ILE A 326 6.58 -7.76 -25.22
CA ILE A 326 5.21 -7.26 -25.40
C ILE A 326 5.10 -5.77 -25.13
N ILE A 327 5.71 -5.26 -24.05
CA ILE A 327 5.74 -3.82 -23.77
C ILE A 327 6.48 -3.06 -24.90
N LEU A 328 7.61 -3.58 -25.38
CA LEU A 328 8.36 -2.99 -26.48
C LEU A 328 7.61 -3.02 -27.82
N LEU A 329 6.84 -4.08 -28.10
CA LEU A 329 5.96 -4.17 -29.28
C LEU A 329 4.81 -3.17 -29.17
N ARG A 330 4.08 -3.16 -28.04
CA ARG A 330 2.92 -2.27 -27.82
C ARG A 330 3.30 -0.79 -27.94
N ARG A 331 4.46 -0.40 -27.41
CA ARG A 331 5.00 0.98 -27.53
C ARG A 331 5.64 1.27 -28.90
N GLY A 332 5.76 0.30 -29.79
CA GLY A 332 6.46 0.44 -31.07
C GLY A 332 7.94 0.80 -30.90
N TYR A 333 8.58 0.37 -29.81
CA TYR A 333 9.97 0.70 -29.47
C TYR A 333 10.99 -0.25 -30.12
N LEU A 334 10.57 -1.37 -30.72
CA LEU A 334 11.46 -2.24 -31.48
C LEU A 334 11.83 -1.61 -32.83
N THR A 335 13.07 -1.87 -33.30
CA THR A 335 13.57 -1.31 -34.57
C THR A 335 13.21 -2.19 -35.78
N ASP A 336 13.18 -3.50 -35.59
CA ASP A 336 13.15 -4.51 -36.67
C ASP A 336 11.86 -5.35 -36.68
N TYR A 337 10.90 -5.05 -35.81
CA TYR A 337 9.74 -5.91 -35.48
C TYR A 337 8.51 -5.06 -35.16
N GLU A 338 7.38 -5.37 -35.81
CA GLU A 338 6.10 -4.70 -35.58
C GLU A 338 5.06 -5.67 -34.99
N THR A 339 5.11 -6.96 -35.33
CA THR A 339 4.20 -7.99 -34.81
C THR A 339 4.91 -9.08 -34.00
N ILE A 340 4.14 -9.87 -33.25
CA ILE A 340 4.62 -11.08 -32.56
C ILE A 340 5.21 -12.07 -33.57
N SER A 341 4.56 -12.28 -34.71
CA SER A 341 5.02 -13.25 -35.71
C SER A 341 6.31 -12.79 -36.42
N ASP A 342 6.51 -11.49 -36.66
CA ASP A 342 7.82 -10.95 -37.10
C ASP A 342 8.90 -11.21 -36.06
N LEU A 343 8.56 -10.96 -34.79
CA LEU A 343 9.47 -11.17 -33.68
C LEU A 343 9.83 -12.65 -33.53
N LEU A 344 8.90 -13.61 -33.62
CA LEU A 344 9.23 -15.03 -33.45
C LEU A 344 9.99 -15.61 -34.66
N ASN A 345 9.71 -15.14 -35.88
CA ASN A 345 10.40 -15.59 -37.10
C ASN A 345 11.71 -14.84 -37.40
N GLY A 346 11.99 -13.75 -36.68
CA GLY A 346 13.20 -12.94 -36.83
C GLY A 346 14.50 -13.68 -36.53
N ARG A 347 15.56 -13.41 -37.30
CA ARG A 347 16.89 -14.05 -37.16
C ARG A 347 17.93 -13.22 -36.40
N HIS A 348 17.61 -12.01 -35.97
CA HIS A 348 18.56 -11.16 -35.24
C HIS A 348 18.82 -11.72 -33.84
N LYS A 349 20.08 -12.07 -33.54
CA LYS A 349 20.48 -12.58 -32.22
C LYS A 349 20.18 -11.59 -31.09
N ASN A 350 20.41 -10.30 -31.32
CA ASN A 350 20.11 -9.24 -30.36
C ASN A 350 18.88 -8.47 -30.85
N ILE A 351 17.87 -8.34 -30.01
CA ILE A 351 16.66 -7.55 -30.31
C ILE A 351 16.99 -6.07 -30.07
N ARG A 352 16.76 -5.21 -31.07
CA ARG A 352 17.18 -3.80 -31.03
C ARG A 352 16.03 -2.87 -30.65
N ILE A 353 16.22 -2.15 -29.56
CA ILE A 353 15.36 -1.03 -29.14
C ILE A 353 15.78 0.23 -29.92
N LYS A 354 14.80 1.03 -30.37
CA LYS A 354 15.00 2.29 -31.09
C LYS A 354 15.89 3.24 -30.29
N ALA A 355 16.87 3.85 -30.95
CA ALA A 355 17.90 4.66 -30.29
C ALA A 355 17.33 5.85 -29.49
N GLN A 356 16.22 6.46 -29.92
CA GLN A 356 15.58 7.55 -29.18
C GLN A 356 15.01 7.11 -27.83
N GLN A 357 14.63 5.83 -27.70
CA GLN A 357 13.91 5.28 -26.55
C GLN A 357 14.83 4.70 -25.47
N LEU A 358 16.15 4.70 -25.69
CA LEU A 358 17.13 4.10 -24.78
C LEU A 358 17.22 4.82 -23.42
N GLU A 359 16.94 6.13 -23.38
CA GLU A 359 16.91 6.92 -22.15
C GLU A 359 15.53 6.88 -21.44
N SER A 360 14.46 6.56 -22.17
CA SER A 360 13.10 6.49 -21.63
C SER A 360 12.97 5.39 -20.56
N PRO A 361 12.12 5.59 -19.54
CA PRO A 361 11.90 4.59 -18.50
C PRO A 361 11.22 3.33 -19.03
N VAL A 362 11.54 2.19 -18.40
CA VAL A 362 10.78 0.95 -18.59
C VAL A 362 9.37 1.09 -18.01
N PHE A 363 9.24 1.69 -16.82
CA PHE A 363 7.98 1.89 -16.12
C PHE A 363 7.55 3.35 -16.22
N ILE A 364 6.46 3.62 -16.94
CA ILE A 364 5.90 4.96 -17.16
C ILE A 364 4.75 5.20 -16.18
N ALA A 365 4.60 6.41 -15.66
CA ALA A 365 3.51 6.75 -14.75
C ALA A 365 2.14 6.61 -15.42
N GLY A 366 1.16 6.08 -14.68
CA GLY A 366 -0.22 5.96 -15.15
C GLY A 366 -0.92 7.31 -15.32
N THR A 367 -1.93 7.37 -16.19
CA THR A 367 -2.85 8.50 -16.27
C THR A 367 -3.81 8.53 -15.07
N ALA A 368 -4.56 9.63 -14.91
CA ALA A 368 -5.60 9.71 -13.91
C ALA A 368 -6.60 8.54 -14.04
N ARG A 369 -6.94 7.91 -12.90
CA ARG A 369 -7.78 6.70 -12.82
C ARG A 369 -7.21 5.44 -13.50
N GLY A 370 -5.91 5.42 -13.84
CA GLY A 370 -5.25 4.22 -14.37
C GLY A 370 -5.77 3.75 -15.74
N LEU A 371 -6.35 4.65 -16.54
CA LEU A 371 -6.93 4.34 -17.85
C LEU A 371 -5.88 4.22 -18.98
N GLY A 372 -4.62 4.54 -18.70
CA GLY A 372 -3.49 4.50 -19.62
C GLY A 372 -2.17 4.75 -18.91
N ILE A 373 -1.08 4.80 -19.68
CA ILE A 373 0.18 5.44 -19.28
C ILE A 373 0.24 6.88 -19.81
N ARG A 374 1.11 7.72 -19.24
CA ARG A 374 1.33 9.09 -19.74
C ARG A 374 2.19 9.11 -21.00
N ASP A 375 1.81 9.95 -21.96
CA ASP A 375 2.53 10.13 -23.23
C ASP A 375 3.87 10.88 -23.11
N ASP A 376 4.18 11.42 -21.93
CA ASP A 376 5.35 12.28 -21.67
C ASP A 376 6.56 11.52 -21.10
N ASP A 377 6.58 10.19 -21.19
CA ASP A 377 7.61 9.30 -20.64
C ASP A 377 7.94 9.56 -19.15
N THR A 378 7.00 10.16 -18.38
CA THR A 378 7.21 10.39 -16.94
C THR A 378 7.48 9.06 -16.23
N PRO A 379 8.60 8.88 -15.51
CA PRO A 379 8.91 7.61 -14.86
C PRO A 379 7.94 7.33 -13.70
N LEU A 380 7.51 6.08 -13.60
CA LEU A 380 6.67 5.59 -12.50
C LEU A 380 7.46 5.66 -11.17
N THR A 381 6.83 6.13 -10.10
CA THR A 381 7.51 6.24 -8.80
C THR A 381 7.62 4.90 -8.08
N SER A 382 8.64 4.77 -7.23
CA SER A 382 8.78 3.63 -6.32
C SER A 382 7.61 3.50 -5.33
N HIS A 383 6.95 4.63 -5.00
CA HIS A 383 5.76 4.62 -4.17
C HIS A 383 4.56 4.04 -4.94
N ALA A 384 4.33 4.49 -6.19
CA ALA A 384 3.26 3.97 -7.04
C ALA A 384 3.40 2.46 -7.31
N LEU A 385 4.62 1.95 -7.55
CA LEU A 385 4.89 0.51 -7.65
C LEU A 385 4.45 -0.28 -6.41
N THR A 386 4.58 0.31 -5.22
CA THR A 386 4.24 -0.33 -3.94
C THR A 386 2.76 -0.18 -3.60
N GLU A 387 2.16 0.96 -3.92
CA GLU A 387 0.75 1.26 -3.70
C GLU A 387 -0.17 0.48 -4.65
N TYR A 388 0.26 0.25 -5.91
CA TYR A 388 -0.52 -0.51 -6.89
C TYR A 388 -0.75 -1.96 -6.45
N ILE A 389 0.32 -2.68 -6.10
CA ILE A 389 0.18 -4.07 -5.59
C ILE A 389 -0.60 -4.12 -4.28
N ARG A 390 -0.43 -3.12 -3.40
CA ARG A 390 -1.21 -3.01 -2.15
C ARG A 390 -2.70 -2.95 -2.44
N ARG A 391 -3.13 -2.12 -3.42
CA ARG A 391 -4.54 -2.05 -3.83
C ARG A 391 -5.06 -3.34 -4.44
N ARG A 392 -4.24 -4.06 -5.22
CA ARG A 392 -4.64 -5.37 -5.76
C ARG A 392 -4.83 -6.42 -4.67
N GLY A 393 -3.91 -6.52 -3.70
CA GLY A 393 -4.11 -7.41 -2.56
C GLY A 393 -5.27 -7.01 -1.64
N ASP A 394 -5.50 -5.70 -1.43
CA ASP A 394 -6.68 -5.21 -0.73
C ASP A 394 -7.98 -5.63 -1.47
N GLN A 395 -8.01 -5.56 -2.81
CA GLN A 395 -9.16 -6.00 -3.64
C GLN A 395 -9.36 -7.52 -3.63
N MET A 396 -8.28 -8.30 -3.58
CA MET A 396 -8.28 -9.76 -3.53
C MET A 396 -8.62 -10.33 -2.14
N GLY A 397 -8.83 -9.48 -1.13
CA GLY A 397 -9.15 -9.92 0.22
C GLY A 397 -7.98 -10.55 0.98
N PHE A 398 -6.73 -10.15 0.70
CA PHE A 398 -5.57 -10.66 1.44
C PHE A 398 -5.51 -10.11 2.88
N ALA A 399 -5.35 -11.02 3.85
CA ALA A 399 -5.31 -10.71 5.29
C ALA A 399 -4.22 -9.72 5.71
N LEU A 400 -3.08 -9.78 5.03
CA LEU A 400 -1.90 -9.00 5.38
C LEU A 400 -1.61 -8.03 4.24
N PRO A 401 -1.48 -6.71 4.52
CA PRO A 401 -1.19 -5.72 3.49
C PRO A 401 0.03 -6.13 2.66
N VAL A 402 -0.20 -6.41 1.38
CA VAL A 402 0.87 -6.74 0.44
C VAL A 402 1.56 -5.47 -0.05
N THR A 403 2.85 -5.60 -0.34
CA THR A 403 3.70 -4.51 -0.80
C THR A 403 4.74 -5.08 -1.75
N PHE A 404 5.45 -4.22 -2.48
CA PHE A 404 6.62 -4.66 -3.26
C PHE A 404 7.67 -5.36 -2.38
N TYR A 405 7.75 -5.00 -1.09
CA TYR A 405 8.62 -5.68 -0.13
C TYR A 405 8.16 -7.08 0.26
N SER A 406 6.89 -7.44 0.08
CA SER A 406 6.38 -8.79 0.32
C SER A 406 6.95 -9.78 -0.71
N ILE A 407 7.03 -9.38 -1.99
CA ILE A 407 7.73 -10.12 -3.05
C ILE A 407 9.24 -10.20 -2.75
N ARG A 408 9.90 -9.06 -2.52
CA ARG A 408 11.35 -9.02 -2.21
C ARG A 408 11.70 -9.86 -0.98
N ARG A 409 10.79 -9.96 -0.02
CA ARG A 409 10.96 -10.75 1.20
C ARG A 409 10.93 -12.24 0.89
N GLN A 410 9.91 -12.71 0.18
CA GLN A 410 9.82 -14.11 -0.20
C GLN A 410 11.03 -14.53 -1.06
N ALA A 411 11.38 -13.73 -2.07
CA ALA A 411 12.58 -13.96 -2.88
C ALA A 411 13.87 -13.99 -2.03
N GLY A 412 14.02 -13.09 -1.05
CA GLY A 412 15.17 -13.07 -0.15
C GLY A 412 15.26 -14.30 0.76
N THR A 413 14.13 -14.79 1.28
CA THR A 413 14.06 -16.03 2.06
C THR A 413 14.47 -17.24 1.22
N GLU A 414 13.86 -17.40 0.04
CA GLU A 414 14.16 -18.52 -0.87
C GLU A 414 15.60 -18.50 -1.36
N PHE A 415 16.13 -17.35 -1.78
CA PHE A 415 17.54 -17.25 -2.18
C PHE A 415 18.47 -17.59 -1.01
N SER A 416 18.12 -17.24 0.22
CA SER A 416 18.93 -17.61 1.40
C SER A 416 18.93 -19.12 1.65
N GLN A 417 17.81 -19.80 1.38
CA GLN A 417 17.67 -21.25 1.53
C GLN A 417 18.32 -22.04 0.37
N ILE A 418 18.16 -21.58 -0.87
CA ILE A 418 18.62 -22.27 -2.08
C ILE A 418 20.09 -21.97 -2.40
N LEU A 419 20.51 -20.71 -2.24
CA LEU A 419 21.84 -20.21 -2.66
C LEU A 419 22.76 -19.88 -1.48
N GLY A 420 22.24 -19.90 -0.25
CA GLY A 420 22.94 -19.47 0.95
C GLY A 420 22.92 -17.96 1.15
N GLU A 421 23.03 -17.54 2.42
CA GLU A 421 22.86 -16.14 2.84
C GLU A 421 23.85 -15.18 2.19
N ASN A 422 25.09 -15.59 1.93
CA ASN A 422 26.11 -14.72 1.32
C ASN A 422 25.73 -14.30 -0.11
N LEU A 423 25.32 -15.25 -0.94
CA LEU A 423 24.91 -14.97 -2.33
C LEU A 423 23.55 -14.27 -2.36
N ALA A 424 22.64 -14.59 -1.44
CA ALA A 424 21.40 -13.83 -1.26
C ALA A 424 21.64 -12.36 -0.86
N ARG A 425 22.61 -12.07 0.03
CA ARG A 425 23.03 -10.68 0.35
C ARG A 425 23.56 -9.97 -0.89
N GLU A 426 24.39 -10.63 -1.70
CA GLU A 426 24.95 -10.06 -2.93
C GLU A 426 23.85 -9.72 -3.95
N ILE A 427 22.95 -10.67 -4.25
CA ILE A 427 21.79 -10.47 -5.14
C ILE A 427 20.90 -9.31 -4.64
N MET A 428 20.63 -9.25 -3.33
CA MET A 428 19.81 -8.20 -2.74
C MET A 428 20.51 -6.82 -2.66
N SER A 429 21.78 -6.72 -3.05
CA SER A 429 22.68 -5.60 -2.83
C SER A 429 22.65 -5.12 -1.36
N HIS A 430 22.98 -6.05 -0.47
CA HIS A 430 23.37 -5.78 0.91
C HIS A 430 24.90 -5.85 1.01
N ASP A 431 25.50 -5.10 1.93
CA ASP A 431 26.91 -5.29 2.26
C ASP A 431 27.11 -6.71 2.85
N PRO A 432 28.25 -7.38 2.59
CA PRO A 432 28.44 -8.78 2.96
C PRO A 432 28.32 -9.03 4.47
N ASP A 433 28.75 -8.08 5.30
CA ASP A 433 28.67 -8.14 6.77
C ASP A 433 27.31 -7.68 7.34
N SER A 434 26.38 -7.29 6.47
CA SER A 434 25.10 -6.70 6.88
C SER A 434 24.09 -7.75 7.29
N ARG A 435 23.76 -7.80 8.59
CA ARG A 435 22.67 -8.63 9.16
C ARG A 435 21.25 -8.23 8.72
N THR A 436 21.12 -7.44 7.66
CA THR A 436 19.85 -6.91 7.14
C THR A 436 18.99 -8.01 6.53
N LEU A 437 19.62 -9.02 5.91
CA LEU A 437 18.93 -10.15 5.30
C LEU A 437 18.21 -10.99 6.38
N GLU A 438 18.96 -11.39 7.38
CA GLU A 438 18.59 -12.28 8.47
C GLU A 438 17.63 -11.59 9.48
N ARG A 439 17.69 -10.26 9.61
CA ARG A 439 16.83 -9.49 10.53
C ARG A 439 15.47 -9.10 9.95
N PHE A 440 15.38 -8.92 8.63
CA PHE A 440 14.20 -8.30 7.99
C PHE A 440 13.53 -9.13 6.91
N TYR A 441 14.20 -10.17 6.40
CA TYR A 441 13.67 -10.97 5.32
C TYR A 441 13.56 -12.46 5.69
N VAL A 442 14.67 -13.09 6.11
CA VAL A 442 14.68 -14.53 6.43
C VAL A 442 14.06 -14.81 7.79
N ASP A 443 12.99 -15.60 7.84
CA ASP A 443 12.46 -16.16 9.07
C ASP A 443 12.94 -17.60 9.26
N LYS A 444 14.19 -17.73 9.73
CA LYS A 444 14.83 -19.05 9.90
C LYS A 444 14.12 -19.92 10.93
N LEU A 445 13.65 -19.33 12.02
CA LEU A 445 13.04 -20.08 13.12
C LEU A 445 11.69 -20.66 12.73
N ARG A 446 10.87 -19.90 11.99
CA ARG A 446 9.58 -20.37 11.51
C ARG A 446 9.72 -21.50 10.47
N THR A 447 10.65 -21.35 9.53
CA THR A 447 10.86 -22.31 8.42
C THR A 447 11.75 -23.51 8.75
N THR A 448 12.40 -23.53 9.92
CA THR A 448 13.26 -24.64 10.35
C THR A 448 12.49 -25.52 11.31
N ASP A 449 12.20 -26.75 10.89
CA ASP A 449 11.75 -27.81 11.79
C ASP A 449 12.87 -28.13 12.79
N VAL A 450 12.78 -27.51 13.96
CA VAL A 450 13.74 -27.68 15.06
C VAL A 450 13.70 -29.11 15.61
N ALA A 451 12.56 -29.81 15.53
CA ALA A 451 12.44 -31.19 15.98
C ALA A 451 13.19 -32.12 15.03
N ALA A 452 12.94 -32.06 13.72
CA ALA A 452 13.67 -32.87 12.75
C ALA A 452 15.18 -32.57 12.76
N VAL A 453 15.59 -31.32 12.98
CA VAL A 453 17.01 -30.95 13.15
C VAL A 453 17.60 -31.55 14.43
N ALA A 454 16.90 -31.46 15.56
CA ALA A 454 17.36 -31.98 16.84
C ALA A 454 17.42 -33.52 16.90
N LEU A 455 16.49 -34.20 16.22
CA LEU A 455 16.43 -35.66 16.11
C LEU A 455 17.37 -36.23 15.04
N GLY A 456 17.97 -35.38 14.19
CA GLY A 456 18.79 -35.82 13.05
C GLY A 456 17.97 -36.42 11.90
N GLU A 457 16.66 -36.13 11.88
CA GLU A 457 15.70 -36.56 10.85
C GLU A 457 15.66 -35.59 9.66
N ALA A 458 16.20 -34.39 9.82
CA ALA A 458 16.46 -33.41 8.77
C ALA A 458 17.49 -33.92 7.74
N LYS A 459 17.07 -34.88 6.92
CA LYS A 459 17.79 -35.37 5.73
C LYS A 459 17.77 -34.29 4.66
N ASP A 460 18.90 -34.15 3.97
CA ASP A 460 19.18 -32.97 3.13
C ASP A 460 18.08 -32.59 2.11
N ALA A 461 17.87 -31.28 2.02
CA ALA A 461 17.38 -30.54 0.85
C ALA A 461 15.91 -30.60 0.40
N ARG A 462 14.99 -31.39 0.98
CA ARG A 462 13.57 -31.43 0.52
C ARG A 462 12.50 -31.34 1.61
N GLN A 463 12.52 -30.27 2.41
CA GLN A 463 11.33 -29.81 3.16
C GLN A 463 10.25 -29.21 2.22
N SER A 464 9.96 -29.80 1.06
CA SER A 464 9.15 -29.13 0.02
C SER A 464 7.69 -28.95 0.44
N GLU A 465 7.07 -30.01 0.98
CA GLU A 465 5.62 -30.04 1.21
C GLU A 465 5.19 -29.07 2.32
N MET A 466 5.91 -29.03 3.46
CA MET A 466 5.68 -28.02 4.51
C MET A 466 5.88 -26.57 4.04
N ARG A 467 6.69 -26.32 3.00
CA ARG A 467 6.93 -24.97 2.49
C ARG A 467 5.76 -24.47 1.65
N ASP A 468 5.15 -25.34 0.85
CA ASP A 468 4.12 -24.92 -0.10
C ASP A 468 2.84 -24.45 0.63
N ASP A 469 2.46 -25.09 1.74
CA ASP A 469 1.35 -24.64 2.60
C ASP A 469 1.69 -23.37 3.38
N GLU A 470 2.89 -23.29 3.96
CA GLU A 470 3.28 -22.12 4.76
C GLU A 470 3.46 -20.85 3.91
N TRP A 471 3.95 -20.99 2.67
CA TRP A 471 4.25 -19.87 1.79
C TRP A 471 3.04 -19.40 0.97
N SER A 472 2.07 -20.30 0.71
CA SER A 472 0.81 -19.97 0.02
C SER A 472 -0.27 -19.41 0.98
N HIS A 473 0.10 -19.12 2.24
CA HIS A 473 -0.84 -18.69 3.29
C HIS A 473 -1.65 -17.45 2.90
N LEU A 474 -1.10 -16.48 2.14
CA LEU A 474 -1.90 -15.29 1.78
C LEU A 474 -2.99 -15.62 0.77
N ALA A 475 -2.71 -16.51 -0.18
CA ALA A 475 -3.73 -16.97 -1.10
C ALA A 475 -4.78 -17.80 -0.34
N ILE A 476 -4.37 -18.76 0.49
CA ILE A 476 -5.27 -19.69 1.20
C ILE A 476 -6.18 -18.94 2.18
N THR A 477 -5.65 -17.99 2.94
CA THR A 477 -6.43 -17.26 3.96
C THR A 477 -7.04 -15.97 3.42
N ARG A 478 -7.29 -15.86 2.11
CA ARG A 478 -7.98 -14.71 1.51
C ARG A 478 -9.49 -14.77 1.84
N LEU A 479 -10.12 -13.60 1.97
CA LEU A 479 -11.57 -13.50 2.01
C LEU A 479 -12.17 -13.76 0.62
N SER A 480 -13.36 -14.34 0.57
CA SER A 480 -14.11 -14.45 -0.69
C SER A 480 -14.47 -13.05 -1.23
N PRO A 481 -14.57 -12.86 -2.56
CA PRO A 481 -14.97 -11.58 -3.14
C PRO A 481 -16.31 -11.05 -2.60
N GLN A 482 -17.25 -11.95 -2.32
CA GLN A 482 -18.53 -11.65 -1.69
C GLN A 482 -18.34 -11.11 -0.26
N LYS A 483 -17.49 -11.74 0.56
CA LYS A 483 -17.24 -11.24 1.91
C LYS A 483 -16.50 -9.90 1.88
N VAL A 484 -15.54 -9.72 0.98
CA VAL A 484 -14.91 -8.40 0.74
C VAL A 484 -15.98 -7.35 0.41
N ALA A 485 -16.96 -7.66 -0.45
CA ALA A 485 -18.07 -6.76 -0.78
C ALA A 485 -18.90 -6.34 0.45
N GLU A 486 -19.35 -7.32 1.25
CA GLU A 486 -20.11 -7.07 2.49
C GLU A 486 -19.35 -6.13 3.43
N LEU A 487 -18.06 -6.42 3.65
CA LEU A 487 -17.19 -5.61 4.51
C LEU A 487 -16.99 -4.19 3.95
N MET A 488 -16.84 -4.01 2.62
CA MET A 488 -16.58 -2.71 2.00
C MET A 488 -17.75 -1.72 2.11
N HIS A 489 -18.98 -2.23 2.18
CA HIS A 489 -20.20 -1.44 2.03
C HIS A 489 -20.88 -1.16 3.38
N GLU A 490 -21.74 -2.07 3.84
CA GLU A 490 -22.63 -1.80 4.98
C GLU A 490 -21.87 -1.78 6.31
N GLU A 491 -21.04 -2.81 6.56
CA GLU A 491 -20.28 -2.94 7.80
C GLU A 491 -19.29 -1.76 7.98
N LEU A 492 -18.56 -1.39 6.92
CA LEU A 492 -17.62 -0.28 6.94
C LEU A 492 -18.29 1.06 7.25
N ASP A 493 -19.37 1.41 6.54
CA ASP A 493 -20.03 2.70 6.76
C ASP A 493 -20.70 2.75 8.14
N ALA A 494 -21.26 1.65 8.64
CA ALA A 494 -21.77 1.55 10.01
C ALA A 494 -20.65 1.74 11.07
N HIS A 495 -19.49 1.10 10.88
CA HIS A 495 -18.35 1.20 11.78
C HIS A 495 -17.74 2.61 11.77
N VAL A 496 -17.62 3.24 10.59
CA VAL A 496 -17.12 4.62 10.45
C VAL A 496 -18.05 5.62 11.14
N ARG A 497 -19.37 5.49 10.96
CA ARG A 497 -20.36 6.33 11.67
C ARG A 497 -20.20 6.21 13.19
N ARG A 498 -20.02 4.99 13.71
CA ARG A 498 -19.78 4.73 15.15
C ARG A 498 -18.49 5.42 15.64
N SER A 499 -17.38 5.27 14.91
CA SER A 499 -16.10 5.92 15.26
C SER A 499 -16.17 7.45 15.19
N ILE A 500 -16.93 8.02 14.25
CA ILE A 500 -17.15 9.46 14.14
C ILE A 500 -17.92 9.99 15.37
N LEU A 501 -19.03 9.33 15.75
CA LEU A 501 -19.85 9.73 16.89
C LEU A 501 -19.09 9.68 18.23
N GLN A 502 -18.13 8.76 18.37
CA GLN A 502 -17.28 8.63 19.56
C GLN A 502 -16.10 9.63 19.58
N SER A 503 -15.83 10.35 18.48
CA SER A 503 -14.61 11.15 18.35
C SER A 503 -14.79 12.62 18.72
N GLN A 504 -14.37 12.99 19.93
CA GLN A 504 -14.25 14.40 20.31
C GLN A 504 -13.31 15.20 19.37
N LYS A 505 -12.28 14.54 18.78
CA LYS A 505 -11.40 15.17 17.78
C LYS A 505 -12.12 15.52 16.48
N TYR A 506 -13.15 14.76 16.09
CA TYR A 506 -13.98 15.07 14.93
C TYR A 506 -14.98 16.21 15.23
N VAL A 507 -15.61 16.19 16.41
CA VAL A 507 -16.50 17.26 16.89
C VAL A 507 -15.75 18.60 16.95
N ASN A 508 -14.55 18.61 17.54
CA ASN A 508 -13.71 19.80 17.69
C ASN A 508 -12.94 20.18 16.41
N ALA A 509 -13.15 19.50 15.28
CA ALA A 509 -12.46 19.85 14.03
C ALA A 509 -13.10 21.08 13.39
N ASN A 510 -12.41 22.21 13.49
CA ASN A 510 -12.88 23.53 13.02
C ASN A 510 -12.92 23.69 11.49
N SER A 511 -12.23 22.84 10.72
CA SER A 511 -12.20 22.94 9.24
C SER A 511 -12.75 21.67 8.57
N GLN A 512 -13.38 21.86 7.40
CA GLN A 512 -13.88 20.75 6.58
C GLN A 512 -12.75 19.85 6.08
N ALA A 513 -11.58 20.42 5.75
CA ALA A 513 -10.39 19.66 5.36
C ALA A 513 -9.91 18.73 6.50
N THR A 514 -9.86 19.22 7.73
CA THR A 514 -9.53 18.42 8.91
C THR A 514 -10.56 17.31 9.14
N ARG A 515 -11.86 17.60 9.00
CA ARG A 515 -12.93 16.59 9.10
C ARG A 515 -12.79 15.48 8.03
N LYS A 516 -12.66 15.84 6.75
CA LYS A 516 -12.41 14.90 5.65
C LYS A 516 -11.17 14.03 5.90
N LEU A 517 -10.10 14.61 6.46
CA LEU A 517 -8.87 13.88 6.78
C LEU A 517 -9.02 12.93 7.98
N ILE A 518 -9.80 13.31 9.00
CA ILE A 518 -10.16 12.41 10.12
C ILE A 518 -11.07 11.28 9.65
N GLU A 519 -12.09 11.57 8.82
CA GLU A 519 -12.98 10.58 8.22
C GLU A 519 -12.20 9.56 7.38
N ARG A 520 -11.28 10.01 6.52
CA ARG A 520 -10.36 9.13 5.77
C ARG A 520 -9.50 8.24 6.68
N ARG A 521 -9.12 8.72 7.87
CA ARG A 521 -8.40 7.90 8.88
C ARG A 521 -9.33 6.87 9.50
N PHE A 522 -10.56 7.24 9.89
CA PHE A 522 -11.54 6.30 10.42
C PHE A 522 -11.92 5.22 9.42
N ARG A 523 -12.20 5.57 8.15
CA ARG A 523 -12.50 4.58 7.11
C ARG A 523 -11.35 3.60 6.90
N ARG A 524 -10.09 4.06 6.89
CA ARG A 524 -8.91 3.16 6.82
C ARG A 524 -8.65 2.35 8.08
N ARG A 525 -9.12 2.79 9.25
CA ARG A 525 -9.03 2.05 10.53
C ARG A 525 -10.11 0.98 10.60
N ALA A 526 -11.37 1.38 10.51
CA ALA A 526 -12.55 0.51 10.51
C ALA A 526 -12.43 -0.60 9.45
N LEU A 527 -11.99 -0.26 8.22
CA LEU A 527 -11.79 -1.26 7.18
C LEU A 527 -10.80 -2.35 7.57
N ARG A 528 -9.70 -1.99 8.24
CA ARG A 528 -8.72 -2.95 8.70
C ARG A 528 -9.21 -3.74 9.89
N GLU A 529 -9.92 -3.11 10.82
CA GLU A 529 -10.52 -3.80 11.98
C GLU A 529 -11.55 -4.85 11.52
N LEU A 530 -12.37 -4.52 10.53
CA LEU A 530 -13.33 -5.46 9.91
C LEU A 530 -12.65 -6.59 9.14
N VAL A 531 -11.63 -6.28 8.33
CA VAL A 531 -10.85 -7.31 7.59
C VAL A 531 -10.07 -8.20 8.56
N ASP A 532 -9.33 -7.63 9.52
CA ASP A 532 -8.59 -8.39 10.54
C ASP A 532 -9.56 -9.33 11.31
N ALA A 533 -10.75 -8.86 11.70
CA ALA A 533 -11.76 -9.67 12.39
C ALA A 533 -12.40 -10.77 11.50
N ALA A 534 -12.66 -10.47 10.22
CA ALA A 534 -13.21 -11.46 9.30
C ALA A 534 -12.19 -12.58 9.00
N HIS A 535 -10.89 -12.27 8.96
CA HIS A 535 -9.84 -13.29 8.88
C HIS A 535 -9.69 -14.08 10.18
N GLU A 536 -9.80 -13.45 11.36
CA GLU A 536 -9.78 -14.17 12.63
C GLU A 536 -10.97 -15.16 12.74
N GLU A 537 -12.15 -14.76 12.28
CA GLU A 537 -13.32 -15.64 12.19
C GLU A 537 -13.11 -16.77 11.16
N GLN A 538 -12.61 -16.46 9.96
CA GLN A 538 -12.28 -17.46 8.94
C GLN A 538 -11.26 -18.47 9.46
N HIS A 539 -10.18 -18.01 10.12
CA HIS A 539 -9.18 -18.88 10.75
C HIS A 539 -9.73 -19.73 11.90
N ARG A 540 -10.73 -19.23 12.64
CA ARG A 540 -11.35 -19.96 13.75
C ARG A 540 -12.31 -21.06 13.27
N VAL A 541 -12.98 -20.83 12.14
CA VAL A 541 -13.98 -21.76 11.57
C VAL A 541 -13.36 -22.74 10.58
N ALA A 542 -12.29 -22.34 9.87
CA ALA A 542 -11.67 -23.14 8.82
C ALA A 542 -11.25 -24.55 9.29
N THR A 543 -11.90 -25.54 8.72
CA THR A 543 -11.53 -26.95 8.80
C THR A 543 -10.34 -27.27 7.88
N LEU A 544 -9.67 -28.41 8.12
CA LEU A 544 -8.60 -28.89 7.23
C LEU A 544 -9.11 -29.15 5.80
N ASP A 545 -10.35 -29.60 5.65
CA ASP A 545 -10.99 -29.83 4.35
C ASP A 545 -11.30 -28.52 3.63
N GLU A 546 -11.79 -27.48 4.33
CA GLU A 546 -11.96 -26.14 3.76
C GLU A 546 -10.62 -25.50 3.38
N HIS A 547 -9.55 -25.74 4.15
CA HIS A 547 -8.20 -25.29 3.82
C HIS A 547 -7.66 -26.00 2.56
N ALA A 548 -7.85 -27.32 2.46
CA ALA A 548 -7.49 -28.11 1.28
C ALA A 548 -8.29 -27.71 0.04
N PHE A 549 -9.61 -27.49 0.19
CA PHE A 549 -10.49 -27.00 -0.87
C PHE A 549 -10.12 -25.58 -1.31
N SER A 550 -9.81 -24.68 -0.36
CA SER A 550 -9.34 -23.33 -0.68
C SER A 550 -8.04 -23.36 -1.48
N LYS A 551 -7.07 -24.20 -1.06
CA LYS A 551 -5.81 -24.43 -1.79
C LYS A 551 -6.07 -24.94 -3.21
N GLU A 552 -6.95 -25.92 -3.37
CA GLU A 552 -7.39 -26.44 -4.68
C GLU A 552 -8.04 -25.37 -5.57
N GLU A 553 -8.96 -24.58 -5.01
CA GLU A 553 -9.63 -23.47 -5.70
C GLU A 553 -8.62 -22.40 -6.15
N ILE A 554 -7.60 -22.12 -5.34
CA ILE A 554 -6.51 -21.20 -5.68
C ILE A 554 -5.69 -21.73 -6.85
N PHE A 555 -5.30 -23.00 -6.86
CA PHE A 555 -4.62 -23.59 -8.02
C PHE A 555 -5.49 -23.55 -9.28
N ARG A 556 -6.81 -23.76 -9.16
CA ARG A 556 -7.77 -23.61 -10.26
C ARG A 556 -7.87 -22.15 -10.77
N ARG A 557 -7.84 -21.15 -9.88
CA ARG A 557 -7.89 -19.72 -10.29
C ARG A 557 -6.56 -19.18 -10.80
N ALA A 558 -5.44 -19.58 -10.18
CA ALA A 558 -4.07 -19.21 -10.57
C ALA A 558 -3.57 -19.90 -11.85
N THR A 559 -4.46 -20.63 -12.53
CA THR A 559 -4.24 -21.24 -13.83
C THR A 559 -5.16 -20.64 -14.92
N ALA A 560 -5.85 -19.51 -14.68
CA ALA A 560 -6.73 -18.89 -15.67
C ALA A 560 -5.98 -18.53 -16.97
N PHE A 561 -4.73 -18.07 -16.87
CA PHE A 561 -3.84 -17.90 -18.04
C PHE A 561 -3.58 -19.20 -18.79
N ASN A 562 -3.36 -20.31 -18.06
CA ASN A 562 -3.05 -21.63 -18.62
C ASN A 562 -4.29 -22.33 -19.20
N LYS A 563 -5.48 -22.13 -18.61
CA LYS A 563 -6.79 -22.48 -19.19
C LYS A 563 -6.94 -21.78 -20.54
N LYS A 564 -6.76 -20.45 -20.59
CA LYS A 564 -6.86 -19.69 -21.85
C LYS A 564 -5.85 -20.12 -22.90
N LEU A 565 -4.65 -20.53 -22.48
CA LEU A 565 -3.61 -21.08 -23.35
C LEU A 565 -4.02 -22.43 -23.96
N ALA A 566 -4.63 -23.32 -23.16
CA ALA A 566 -5.17 -24.60 -23.63
C ALA A 566 -6.38 -24.40 -24.58
N ASP A 567 -7.29 -23.48 -24.25
CA ASP A 567 -8.43 -23.11 -25.10
C ASP A 567 -7.96 -22.62 -26.47
N MET A 568 -6.94 -21.75 -26.51
CA MET A 568 -6.37 -21.21 -27.75
C MET A 568 -5.63 -22.27 -28.59
N ALA A 569 -5.10 -23.31 -27.95
CA ALA A 569 -4.51 -24.46 -28.64
C ALA A 569 -5.58 -25.44 -29.20
N GLY A 570 -6.86 -25.21 -28.94
CA GLY A 570 -7.94 -26.11 -29.37
C GLY A 570 -7.85 -27.49 -28.73
N ILE A 571 -7.21 -27.59 -27.56
CA ILE A 571 -7.20 -28.83 -26.77
C ILE A 571 -8.61 -28.95 -26.19
N ASP A 572 -9.41 -29.86 -26.75
CA ASP A 572 -10.74 -30.12 -26.23
C ASP A 572 -10.63 -30.67 -24.80
N LEU A 573 -11.08 -29.86 -23.84
CA LEU A 573 -11.08 -30.19 -22.42
C LEU A 573 -12.34 -30.94 -22.01
N SER A 574 -13.26 -31.22 -22.94
CA SER A 574 -14.49 -31.98 -22.69
C SER A 574 -14.19 -33.28 -21.94
N PRO A 575 -14.54 -33.39 -20.65
CA PRO A 575 -14.58 -34.68 -19.99
C PRO A 575 -15.84 -35.38 -20.51
N ASP A 576 -15.67 -36.54 -21.14
CA ASP A 576 -16.72 -37.32 -21.82
C ASP A 576 -17.85 -37.84 -20.86
N SER A 577 -17.89 -37.36 -19.61
CA SER A 577 -18.90 -37.68 -18.60
C SER A 577 -18.96 -36.69 -17.42
N ALA A 578 -19.46 -35.46 -17.61
CA ALA A 578 -20.34 -34.77 -16.65
C ALA A 578 -20.72 -33.36 -17.15
N GLN A 579 -22.02 -33.08 -17.23
CA GLN A 579 -22.51 -31.70 -17.10
C GLN A 579 -22.35 -31.32 -15.61
N LEU A 580 -21.22 -30.73 -15.26
CA LEU A 580 -21.14 -29.89 -14.07
C LEU A 580 -21.70 -28.53 -14.49
N ASP A 581 -22.88 -28.18 -13.96
CA ASP A 581 -23.50 -26.90 -14.23
C ASP A 581 -22.58 -25.78 -13.71
N ASP A 582 -22.02 -24.99 -14.63
CA ASP A 582 -21.14 -23.85 -14.34
C ASP A 582 -21.92 -22.62 -13.81
N ASP A 583 -23.11 -22.87 -13.25
CA ASP A 583 -24.02 -21.89 -12.63
C ASP A 583 -23.44 -21.28 -11.32
N SER A 584 -22.22 -21.68 -10.94
CA SER A 584 -21.47 -21.08 -9.82
C SER A 584 -20.63 -19.86 -10.22
N GLU A 585 -20.37 -19.65 -11.53
CA GLU A 585 -19.96 -18.34 -12.05
C GLU A 585 -21.18 -17.38 -12.10
N GLN A 586 -21.77 -17.11 -10.93
CA GLN A 586 -22.60 -15.92 -10.78
C GLN A 586 -21.74 -14.70 -11.08
N ASP A 587 -22.12 -13.94 -12.12
CA ASP A 587 -21.62 -12.61 -12.43
C ASP A 587 -21.71 -11.70 -11.20
N VAL A 588 -20.68 -11.71 -10.34
CA VAL A 588 -20.50 -10.72 -9.29
C VAL A 588 -20.18 -9.40 -9.99
N GLU A 589 -21.20 -8.60 -10.29
CA GLU A 589 -21.10 -7.29 -10.96
C GLU A 589 -19.88 -6.55 -10.41
N GLY A 590 -18.82 -6.46 -11.23
CA GLY A 590 -17.48 -6.12 -10.77
C GLY A 590 -17.45 -4.84 -9.94
N ILE A 591 -17.16 -4.98 -8.65
CA ILE A 591 -17.29 -3.90 -7.69
C ILE A 591 -16.32 -2.79 -8.08
N ASP A 592 -16.87 -1.63 -8.45
CA ASP A 592 -16.10 -0.46 -8.84
C ASP A 592 -15.49 0.20 -7.59
N PHE A 593 -14.43 -0.40 -7.07
CA PHE A 593 -13.68 0.07 -5.90
C PHE A 593 -13.20 1.52 -6.10
N ASP A 594 -12.86 1.93 -7.33
CA ASP A 594 -12.42 3.29 -7.63
C ASP A 594 -13.56 4.33 -7.50
N LYS A 595 -14.83 3.98 -7.73
CA LYS A 595 -15.97 4.84 -7.32
C LYS A 595 -16.00 5.03 -5.80
N SER A 596 -15.83 3.96 -5.01
CA SER A 596 -15.91 4.02 -3.54
C SER A 596 -14.77 4.84 -2.90
N PHE A 597 -13.56 4.82 -3.49
CA PHE A 597 -12.42 5.61 -3.01
C PHE A 597 -12.24 6.98 -3.69
N GLY A 598 -12.78 7.18 -4.89
CA GLY A 598 -12.51 8.36 -5.74
C GLY A 598 -13.66 9.38 -5.90
N ALA A 599 -14.91 9.02 -5.62
CA ALA A 599 -16.07 9.83 -6.04
C ALA A 599 -16.23 11.22 -5.36
N ASN A 600 -15.48 11.52 -4.30
CA ASN A 600 -15.53 12.82 -3.61
C ASN A 600 -14.30 13.73 -3.91
N ALA A 601 -13.55 13.43 -4.97
CA ALA A 601 -12.43 14.25 -5.46
C ALA A 601 -12.81 15.04 -6.73
N GLU A 602 -13.97 15.71 -6.71
CA GLU A 602 -14.29 16.70 -7.75
C GLU A 602 -13.38 17.93 -7.61
N ALA A 603 -12.88 18.40 -8.75
CA ALA A 603 -11.83 19.39 -8.81
C ALA A 603 -12.34 20.80 -8.45
N ASN A 604 -11.70 21.42 -7.46
CA ASN A 604 -11.39 22.87 -7.35
C ASN A 604 -10.86 23.23 -5.95
N GLU A 605 -9.67 22.76 -5.60
CA GLU A 605 -8.84 23.40 -4.55
C GLU A 605 -7.43 23.63 -5.13
N PRO A 606 -6.83 24.84 -4.96
CA PRO A 606 -5.48 25.11 -5.44
C PRO A 606 -4.43 24.42 -4.55
N ASP A 607 -3.47 23.75 -5.21
CA ASP A 607 -2.43 22.85 -4.65
C ASP A 607 -1.38 23.50 -3.71
N ASN A 608 -1.67 24.67 -3.12
CA ASN A 608 -0.71 25.56 -2.46
C ASN A 608 -0.86 25.68 -0.93
N ALA A 609 -1.65 24.83 -0.28
CA ALA A 609 -1.58 24.69 1.17
C ALA A 609 -0.37 23.79 1.54
N PRO A 610 0.61 24.27 2.33
CA PRO A 610 1.70 23.43 2.81
C PRO A 610 1.18 22.47 3.89
N VAL A 611 0.57 21.36 3.45
CA VAL A 611 0.24 20.24 4.33
C VAL A 611 1.56 19.66 4.83
N GLU A 612 1.79 19.68 6.14
CA GLU A 612 2.87 18.93 6.78
C GLU A 612 2.61 17.41 6.63
N GLU A 613 2.93 16.87 5.46
CA GLU A 613 2.92 15.45 5.25
C GLU A 613 4.00 14.80 6.09
N ASN A 614 3.57 14.00 7.07
CA ASN A 614 4.43 13.12 7.82
C ASN A 614 4.99 12.02 6.90
N ARG A 615 6.03 12.37 6.13
CA ARG A 615 6.74 11.53 5.16
C ARG A 615 6.99 10.14 5.72
N VAL A 616 6.26 9.16 5.20
CA VAL A 616 6.38 7.76 5.60
C VAL A 616 7.65 7.19 4.97
N VAL A 617 8.76 7.28 5.70
CA VAL A 617 9.97 6.54 5.36
C VAL A 617 10.09 5.35 6.30
N GLU A 618 9.99 4.16 5.71
CA GLU A 618 10.10 2.87 6.40
C GLU A 618 11.42 2.78 7.20
N ALA A 619 11.29 2.34 8.45
CA ALA A 619 12.40 2.13 9.38
C ALA A 619 12.15 0.84 10.16
N ASP A 620 13.11 -0.09 10.07
CA ASP A 620 12.91 -1.49 10.45
C ASP A 620 13.58 -1.85 11.78
N ALA A 621 12.88 -2.60 12.65
CA ALA A 621 13.43 -3.24 13.86
C ALA A 621 12.54 -4.42 14.38
N GLU A 622 13.16 -5.61 14.51
CA GLU A 622 13.04 -6.73 15.50
C GLU A 622 11.67 -7.20 16.09
N ILE A 623 11.26 -8.50 16.02
CA ILE A 623 11.81 -9.77 16.64
C ILE A 623 11.49 -9.84 18.17
N LEU A 624 10.89 -10.87 18.80
CA LEU A 624 10.44 -12.27 18.49
C LEU A 624 9.42 -12.70 19.60
N PHE A 625 8.68 -13.82 19.41
CA PHE A 625 7.91 -14.60 20.41
C PHE A 625 7.59 -16.02 19.87
N ASN A 626 7.20 -16.97 20.74
CA ASN A 626 6.61 -18.28 20.42
C ASN A 626 5.70 -18.73 21.59
N ASP A 627 4.71 -19.59 21.31
CA ASP A 627 4.12 -20.67 22.16
C ASP A 627 2.73 -21.07 21.60
N SER A 628 2.42 -22.38 21.56
CA SER A 628 1.18 -22.95 20.98
C SER A 628 0.84 -24.30 21.62
N GLU A 629 -0.45 -24.61 21.80
CA GLU A 629 -0.96 -25.89 22.30
C GLU A 629 -1.74 -26.65 21.20
N GLU A 630 -1.60 -27.97 21.15
CA GLU A 630 -2.23 -28.86 20.16
C GLU A 630 -3.60 -29.39 20.61
N ILE A 631 -4.51 -29.63 19.65
CA ILE A 631 -5.77 -30.36 19.85
C ILE A 631 -5.97 -31.31 18.66
N GLU A 632 -6.12 -32.61 18.93
CA GLU A 632 -6.44 -33.64 17.93
C GLU A 632 -7.97 -33.77 17.73
N MET A 633 -8.41 -33.91 16.47
CA MET A 633 -9.79 -34.23 16.08
C MET A 633 -9.81 -35.16 14.84
N PRO A 634 -10.86 -35.97 14.63
CA PRO A 634 -10.81 -37.17 13.78
C PRO A 634 -11.21 -36.94 12.31
N GLU A 635 -10.81 -37.87 11.45
CA GLU A 635 -11.06 -37.89 10.00
C GLU A 635 -12.51 -38.27 9.64
N GLU A 636 -13.15 -37.50 8.75
CA GLU A 636 -14.26 -37.96 7.90
C GLU A 636 -13.82 -37.90 6.41
N HIS A 637 -14.32 -38.83 5.59
CA HIS A 637 -13.88 -38.97 4.19
C HIS A 637 -14.85 -38.32 3.21
N GLY A 638 -14.49 -37.14 2.69
CA GLY A 638 -15.17 -36.49 1.56
C GLY A 638 -14.71 -37.02 0.19
N VAL A 639 -15.63 -37.15 -0.76
CA VAL A 639 -15.34 -37.61 -2.14
C VAL A 639 -14.72 -36.46 -2.95
N ARG A 640 -13.43 -36.57 -3.29
CA ARG A 640 -12.74 -35.64 -4.20
C ARG A 640 -13.16 -35.85 -5.65
N ALA A 641 -13.44 -34.75 -6.36
CA ALA A 641 -13.44 -34.73 -7.82
C ALA A 641 -11.99 -34.70 -8.34
N GLU A 642 -11.70 -35.34 -9.47
CA GLU A 642 -10.37 -35.27 -10.09
C GLU A 642 -10.17 -33.88 -10.73
N ILE A 643 -9.19 -33.13 -10.22
CA ILE A 643 -8.85 -31.79 -10.72
C ILE A 643 -8.02 -31.92 -11.99
N LEU A 644 -8.40 -31.20 -13.04
CA LEU A 644 -7.57 -31.08 -14.25
C LEU A 644 -6.38 -30.16 -13.98
N ASP A 645 -5.16 -30.71 -14.03
CA ASP A 645 -3.93 -29.92 -13.96
C ASP A 645 -3.65 -29.25 -15.32
N PHE A 646 -3.95 -27.95 -15.39
CA PHE A 646 -3.66 -27.11 -16.57
C PHE A 646 -2.15 -26.98 -16.86
N GLY A 647 -1.27 -27.25 -15.90
CA GLY A 647 0.17 -27.36 -16.10
C GLY A 647 0.53 -28.53 -17.02
N ASP A 648 0.03 -29.72 -16.69
CA ASP A 648 0.22 -30.94 -17.51
C ASP A 648 -0.47 -30.84 -18.88
N ILE A 649 -1.59 -30.10 -18.97
CA ILE A 649 -2.24 -29.81 -20.26
C ILE A 649 -1.37 -28.88 -21.10
N THR A 650 -0.92 -27.76 -20.55
CA THR A 650 -0.10 -26.77 -21.29
C THR A 650 1.29 -27.30 -21.66
N ALA A 651 1.84 -28.23 -20.89
CA ALA A 651 3.08 -28.94 -21.23
C ALA A 651 3.01 -29.75 -22.54
N LYS A 652 1.80 -30.13 -22.99
CA LYS A 652 1.57 -30.83 -24.27
C LYS A 652 1.65 -29.90 -25.48
N ILE A 653 1.51 -28.58 -25.28
CA ILE A 653 1.59 -27.58 -26.36
C ILE A 653 3.08 -27.40 -26.74
N PRO A 654 3.46 -27.47 -28.03
CA PRO A 654 4.82 -27.16 -28.47
C PRO A 654 5.28 -25.79 -27.94
N TYR A 655 6.48 -25.72 -27.34
CA TYR A 655 6.93 -24.51 -26.63
C TYR A 655 6.86 -23.23 -27.48
N GLU A 656 7.22 -23.30 -28.76
CA GLU A 656 7.14 -22.18 -29.71
C GLU A 656 5.71 -21.64 -29.87
N GLU A 657 4.74 -22.56 -30.00
CA GLU A 657 3.31 -22.26 -30.16
C GLU A 657 2.73 -21.72 -28.86
N ALA A 658 3.09 -22.33 -27.72
CA ALA A 658 2.74 -21.84 -26.40
C ALA A 658 3.27 -20.42 -26.14
N VAL A 659 4.50 -20.11 -26.59
CA VAL A 659 5.05 -18.73 -26.54
C VAL A 659 4.25 -17.78 -27.44
N GLU A 660 3.93 -18.15 -28.68
CA GLU A 660 3.15 -17.28 -29.56
C GLU A 660 1.75 -16.97 -28.98
N MET A 661 1.04 -18.00 -28.50
CA MET A 661 -0.27 -17.83 -27.86
C MET A 661 -0.17 -17.04 -26.55
N SER A 662 0.81 -17.33 -25.69
CA SER A 662 1.06 -16.59 -24.44
C SER A 662 1.34 -15.10 -24.71
N MET A 663 2.17 -14.80 -25.71
CA MET A 663 2.45 -13.44 -26.15
C MET A 663 1.19 -12.75 -26.70
N ARG A 664 0.32 -13.45 -27.44
CA ARG A 664 -0.97 -12.90 -27.89
C ARG A 664 -1.92 -12.63 -26.72
N ILE A 665 -2.02 -13.52 -25.73
CA ILE A 665 -2.83 -13.30 -24.52
C ILE A 665 -2.39 -12.03 -23.79
N MET A 666 -1.08 -11.81 -23.63
CA MET A 666 -0.52 -10.57 -23.04
C MET A 666 -0.70 -9.32 -23.93
N LEU A 667 -0.72 -9.48 -25.26
CA LEU A 667 -0.89 -8.36 -26.19
C LEU A 667 -2.36 -7.90 -26.28
N ASP A 668 -3.28 -8.85 -26.36
CA ASP A 668 -4.71 -8.61 -26.56
C ASP A 668 -5.49 -8.55 -25.23
N HIS A 669 -4.88 -8.98 -24.12
CA HIS A 669 -5.48 -9.08 -22.78
C HIS A 669 -6.71 -10.00 -22.79
N ALA A 670 -6.57 -11.14 -23.46
CA ALA A 670 -7.67 -12.06 -23.81
C ALA A 670 -8.36 -12.77 -22.62
N THR A 671 -7.86 -12.57 -21.40
CA THR A 671 -8.46 -13.03 -20.13
C THR A 671 -9.36 -11.96 -19.48
N ARG A 672 -9.57 -10.81 -20.13
CA ARG A 672 -10.38 -9.72 -19.60
C ARG A 672 -11.88 -9.99 -19.73
N GLU A 673 -12.51 -10.34 -18.61
CA GLU A 673 -13.98 -10.46 -18.48
C GLU A 673 -14.67 -9.09 -18.56
N HIS A 674 -14.08 -8.05 -17.94
CA HIS A 674 -14.69 -6.73 -17.96
C HIS A 674 -14.55 -6.06 -19.32
N GLU A 675 -15.62 -6.16 -20.11
CA GLU A 675 -15.87 -5.38 -21.30
C GLU A 675 -15.26 -3.96 -21.21
N VAL A 676 -14.43 -3.61 -22.19
CA VAL A 676 -13.64 -2.36 -22.18
C VAL A 676 -14.49 -1.18 -21.73
N PHE A 677 -13.98 -0.39 -20.77
CA PHE A 677 -14.51 0.92 -20.34
C PHE A 677 -14.38 1.97 -21.47
N GLY A 678 -14.86 1.62 -22.65
CA GLY A 678 -15.00 2.42 -23.84
C GLY A 678 -16.46 2.79 -24.03
N LYS A 679 -16.69 3.81 -24.85
CA LYS A 679 -18.04 4.17 -25.25
C LYS A 679 -18.51 3.15 -26.30
N ARG A 680 -19.67 2.52 -26.08
CA ARG A 680 -20.26 1.50 -26.96
C ARG A 680 -21.48 2.05 -27.72
N PRO A 681 -21.68 1.72 -29.02
CA PRO A 681 -22.92 2.05 -29.71
C PRO A 681 -24.09 1.29 -29.08
N CYS A 682 -25.31 1.80 -29.23
CA CYS A 682 -26.49 1.08 -28.75
C CYS A 682 -26.96 0.07 -29.82
N ASN A 683 -26.90 -1.23 -29.47
CA ASN A 683 -27.42 -2.30 -30.31
C ASN A 683 -28.90 -2.09 -30.69
N LEU A 684 -29.73 -1.63 -29.74
CA LEU A 684 -31.14 -1.34 -30.01
C LEU A 684 -31.33 -0.20 -31.03
N CYS A 685 -30.47 0.83 -31.01
CA CYS A 685 -30.49 1.87 -32.07
C CYS A 685 -30.13 1.28 -33.44
N ALA A 686 -29.13 0.41 -33.50
CA ALA A 686 -28.69 -0.20 -34.75
C ALA A 686 -29.70 -1.19 -35.36
N SER A 687 -30.58 -1.77 -34.54
CA SER A 687 -31.66 -2.67 -34.98
C SER A 687 -33.00 -1.98 -35.25
N ASP A 688 -33.17 -0.72 -34.85
CA ASP A 688 -34.44 0.00 -34.93
C ASP A 688 -34.55 0.80 -36.25
N PRO A 689 -35.40 0.40 -37.20
CA PRO A 689 -35.52 1.06 -38.50
C PRO A 689 -36.10 2.48 -38.41
N SER A 690 -36.69 2.88 -37.27
CA SER A 690 -37.16 4.24 -37.05
C SER A 690 -36.03 5.23 -36.70
N VAL A 691 -34.80 4.76 -36.48
CA VAL A 691 -33.62 5.59 -36.17
C VAL A 691 -32.88 5.93 -37.47
N THR A 692 -33.38 6.92 -38.20
CA THR A 692 -32.76 7.43 -39.43
C THR A 692 -31.57 8.39 -39.19
N ASP A 693 -31.38 8.86 -37.96
CA ASP A 693 -30.33 9.80 -37.59
C ASP A 693 -28.98 9.07 -37.39
N GLN A 694 -28.08 9.26 -38.37
CA GLN A 694 -26.73 8.68 -38.37
C GLN A 694 -25.88 9.15 -37.17
N GLU A 695 -26.13 10.33 -36.59
CA GLU A 695 -25.43 10.79 -35.38
C GLU A 695 -25.85 9.96 -34.14
N ILE A 696 -27.10 9.50 -34.10
CA ILE A 696 -27.62 8.65 -33.01
C ILE A 696 -27.12 7.21 -33.18
N LEU A 697 -27.12 6.68 -34.40
CA LEU A 697 -26.58 5.34 -34.70
C LEU A 697 -25.09 5.23 -34.33
N ASN A 698 -24.29 6.24 -34.67
CA ASN A 698 -22.87 6.32 -34.34
C ASN A 698 -22.60 6.77 -32.89
N LYS A 699 -23.63 7.06 -32.09
CA LYS A 699 -23.48 7.59 -30.73
C LYS A 699 -23.02 6.50 -29.78
N THR A 700 -21.90 6.77 -29.11
CA THR A 700 -21.28 5.82 -28.19
C THR A 700 -21.49 6.24 -26.73
N TYR A 701 -21.83 5.27 -25.88
CA TYR A 701 -22.24 5.43 -24.48
C TYR A 701 -21.32 4.65 -23.53
N THR A 702 -20.95 5.23 -22.38
CA THR A 702 -20.34 4.45 -21.27
C THR A 702 -21.36 3.47 -20.70
N ALA A 703 -20.96 2.34 -20.13
CA ALA A 703 -21.87 1.28 -19.63
C ALA A 703 -23.09 1.81 -18.84
N ASP A 704 -22.86 2.62 -17.80
CA ASP A 704 -23.93 3.27 -17.00
C ASP A 704 -24.91 4.12 -17.84
N LYS A 705 -24.42 4.78 -18.89
CA LYS A 705 -25.22 5.59 -19.81
C LYS A 705 -25.92 4.75 -20.88
N LEU A 706 -25.31 3.62 -21.28
CA LEU A 706 -25.90 2.67 -22.22
C LEU A 706 -27.11 1.98 -21.57
N LYS A 707 -26.95 1.45 -20.34
CA LYS A 707 -28.03 0.85 -19.53
C LYS A 707 -29.19 1.84 -19.35
N LYS A 708 -28.90 3.11 -19.00
CA LYS A 708 -29.90 4.19 -18.89
C LYS A 708 -30.54 4.60 -20.22
N HIS A 709 -29.84 4.47 -21.35
CA HIS A 709 -30.37 4.79 -22.68
C HIS A 709 -31.29 3.67 -23.19
N GLN A 710 -30.86 2.41 -23.06
CA GLN A 710 -31.64 1.20 -23.36
C GLN A 710 -32.93 1.15 -22.55
N GLN A 711 -32.87 1.44 -21.24
CA GLN A 711 -34.04 1.54 -20.34
C GLN A 711 -34.79 2.88 -20.43
N GLY A 712 -34.44 3.73 -21.41
CA GLY A 712 -35.06 5.04 -21.60
C GLY A 712 -36.27 4.98 -22.52
N ARG A 713 -37.09 6.04 -22.51
CA ARG A 713 -38.21 6.25 -23.46
C ARG A 713 -37.80 6.27 -24.93
N PHE A 714 -36.50 6.23 -25.24
CA PHE A 714 -36.03 6.15 -26.62
C PHE A 714 -36.38 4.80 -27.24
N HIS A 715 -36.16 3.69 -26.53
CA HIS A 715 -36.39 2.32 -27.04
C HIS A 715 -37.75 1.73 -26.65
N SER A 716 -38.64 2.50 -26.00
CA SER A 716 -40.01 2.05 -25.74
C SER A 716 -40.84 2.03 -27.04
N ARG A 717 -41.89 1.19 -27.08
CA ARG A 717 -42.78 1.10 -28.26
C ARG A 717 -43.40 2.45 -28.64
N LEU A 718 -43.76 3.27 -27.65
CA LEU A 718 -44.14 4.67 -27.88
C LEU A 718 -42.99 5.48 -28.49
N GLY A 719 -41.76 5.33 -28.03
CA GLY A 719 -40.59 6.01 -28.61
C GLY A 719 -40.39 5.70 -30.09
N VAL A 720 -40.50 4.43 -30.49
CA VAL A 720 -40.46 3.96 -31.89
C VAL A 720 -41.57 4.59 -32.70
N PHE A 721 -42.83 4.43 -32.26
CA PHE A 721 -44.01 5.00 -32.92
C PHE A 721 -43.89 6.52 -33.18
N LEU A 722 -43.36 7.26 -32.20
CA LEU A 722 -43.19 8.71 -32.33
C LEU A 722 -42.08 9.11 -33.32
N ARG A 723 -41.07 8.25 -33.53
CA ARG A 723 -40.08 8.43 -34.60
C ARG A 723 -40.69 8.13 -35.96
N GLU A 724 -41.43 7.03 -36.10
CA GLU A 724 -42.10 6.67 -37.36
C GLU A 724 -43.09 7.75 -37.81
N ALA A 725 -43.96 8.22 -36.90
CA ALA A 725 -44.89 9.30 -37.18
C ALA A 725 -44.18 10.63 -37.52
N LYS A 726 -42.97 10.87 -36.99
CA LYS A 726 -42.14 12.02 -37.34
C LYS A 726 -41.45 11.86 -38.70
N SER A 727 -40.91 10.68 -39.03
CA SER A 727 -40.33 10.40 -40.36
C SER A 727 -41.38 10.60 -41.45
N ARG A 728 -42.58 10.02 -41.26
CA ARG A 728 -43.71 10.23 -42.18
C ARG A 728 -44.09 11.71 -42.31
N HIS A 729 -44.07 12.48 -41.22
CA HIS A 729 -44.31 13.94 -41.32
C HIS A 729 -43.21 14.69 -42.09
N GLU A 730 -41.95 14.29 -41.95
CA GLU A 730 -40.82 14.84 -42.70
C GLU A 730 -40.88 14.47 -44.19
N GLU A 731 -41.52 13.35 -44.54
CA GLU A 731 -41.78 12.90 -45.91
C GLU A 731 -43.03 13.53 -46.56
N THR A 732 -44.17 13.57 -45.86
CA THR A 732 -45.48 13.98 -46.41
C THR A 732 -45.89 15.41 -46.08
N GLY A 733 -45.21 16.05 -45.13
CA GLY A 733 -45.58 17.36 -44.57
C GLY A 733 -46.79 17.34 -43.62
N LYS A 734 -47.35 16.16 -43.32
CA LYS A 734 -48.58 15.98 -42.51
C LYS A 734 -48.34 15.07 -41.32
N TRP A 735 -49.05 15.28 -40.22
CA TRP A 735 -48.95 14.37 -39.06
C TRP A 735 -49.97 13.25 -39.21
N GLU A 736 -49.61 12.22 -39.97
CA GLU A 736 -50.47 11.06 -40.24
C GLU A 736 -50.21 9.94 -39.22
N CYS A 737 -51.26 9.25 -38.78
CA CYS A 737 -51.14 8.10 -37.89
C CYS A 737 -50.63 6.86 -38.68
N PRO A 738 -49.50 6.24 -38.30
CA PRO A 738 -48.98 5.03 -38.97
C PRO A 738 -50.02 3.92 -39.16
N TYR A 739 -50.79 3.59 -38.12
CA TYR A 739 -51.84 2.55 -38.19
C TYR A 739 -53.04 2.95 -39.06
N CYS A 740 -53.32 4.25 -39.22
CA CYS A 740 -54.36 4.67 -40.17
C CYS A 740 -53.89 4.42 -41.60
N ALA A 741 -52.60 4.65 -41.89
CA ALA A 741 -52.03 4.48 -43.22
C ALA A 741 -51.91 3.01 -43.67
N GLU A 742 -51.99 2.05 -42.74
CA GLU A 742 -52.02 0.61 -43.06
C GLU A 742 -53.44 0.09 -43.32
N VAL A 743 -54.47 0.81 -42.86
CA VAL A 743 -55.87 0.35 -42.87
C VAL A 743 -56.72 1.11 -43.87
N ILE A 744 -56.49 2.41 -44.04
CA ILE A 744 -57.23 3.26 -44.97
C ILE A 744 -56.78 2.93 -46.41
N PRO A 745 -57.71 2.62 -47.34
CA PRO A 745 -57.40 2.38 -48.75
C PRO A 745 -56.65 3.55 -49.41
N GLU A 746 -55.82 3.27 -50.41
CA GLU A 746 -54.98 4.28 -51.10
C GLU A 746 -55.78 5.44 -51.74
N ASP A 747 -57.08 5.25 -51.99
CA ASP A 747 -58.00 6.23 -52.54
C ASP A 747 -58.72 7.10 -51.48
N GLU A 748 -58.62 6.77 -50.18
CA GLU A 748 -59.16 7.59 -49.09
C GLU A 748 -58.07 8.48 -48.45
N THR A 749 -58.39 9.76 -48.22
CA THR A 749 -57.43 10.71 -47.66
C THR A 749 -57.19 10.47 -46.16
N LEU A 750 -55.94 10.18 -45.79
CA LEU A 750 -55.49 10.13 -44.40
C LEU A 750 -55.81 11.41 -43.63
N SER A 751 -56.26 11.24 -42.38
CA SER A 751 -56.52 12.35 -41.46
C SER A 751 -55.21 12.98 -41.00
N ASP A 752 -54.96 14.21 -41.45
CA ASP A 752 -53.86 15.05 -40.96
C ASP A 752 -54.16 15.54 -39.53
N HIS A 753 -53.23 15.31 -38.61
CA HIS A 753 -53.33 15.76 -37.23
C HIS A 753 -52.60 17.10 -37.04
N PRO A 754 -53.02 17.97 -36.09
CA PRO A 754 -52.34 19.25 -35.87
C PRO A 754 -50.93 19.11 -35.24
N ASN A 755 -50.61 17.94 -34.68
CA ASN A 755 -49.31 17.60 -34.10
C ASN A 755 -49.28 16.13 -33.63
N LEU A 756 -48.07 15.64 -33.34
CA LEU A 756 -47.78 14.34 -32.76
C LEU A 756 -48.58 14.00 -31.48
N GLY A 757 -48.89 14.98 -30.62
CA GLY A 757 -49.72 14.78 -29.43
C GLY A 757 -51.18 14.46 -29.75
N SER A 758 -51.70 15.00 -30.87
CA SER A 758 -53.01 14.63 -31.39
C SER A 758 -53.02 13.22 -32.00
N ILE A 759 -51.91 12.75 -32.60
CA ILE A 759 -51.79 11.35 -33.04
C ILE A 759 -51.86 10.42 -31.81
N GLN A 760 -51.06 10.67 -30.76
CA GLN A 760 -51.13 9.87 -29.53
C GLN A 760 -52.54 9.85 -28.92
N THR A 761 -53.23 11.00 -28.94
CA THR A 761 -54.60 11.13 -28.41
C THR A 761 -55.61 10.37 -29.28
N HIS A 762 -55.39 10.30 -30.59
CA HIS A 762 -56.18 9.50 -31.52
C HIS A 762 -56.01 8.00 -31.25
N CYS A 763 -54.78 7.49 -31.19
CA CYS A 763 -54.52 6.07 -30.86
C CYS A 763 -55.07 5.69 -29.47
N LYS A 764 -54.87 6.52 -28.44
CA LYS A 764 -55.43 6.25 -27.09
C LYS A 764 -56.96 6.25 -27.04
N ARG A 765 -57.63 6.94 -27.97
CA ARG A 765 -59.09 6.99 -28.06
C ARG A 765 -59.67 5.98 -29.05
N SER A 766 -58.85 5.17 -29.71
CA SER A 766 -59.31 4.26 -30.78
C SER A 766 -60.19 3.11 -30.30
N LYS A 767 -60.32 2.92 -28.98
CA LYS A 767 -61.07 1.83 -28.36
C LYS A 767 -62.55 1.80 -28.82
N PRO A 768 -63.08 0.62 -29.21
CA PRO A 768 -64.48 0.47 -29.61
C PRO A 768 -65.43 1.10 -28.59
N GLY A 769 -66.30 2.00 -29.08
CA GLY A 769 -67.25 2.76 -28.27
C GLY A 769 -66.76 4.13 -27.75
N LEU A 770 -65.49 4.51 -27.93
CA LEU A 770 -64.96 5.83 -27.52
C LEU A 770 -64.70 6.81 -28.68
N ILE A 771 -64.59 6.33 -29.93
CA ILE A 771 -64.58 7.20 -31.11
C ILE A 771 -66.03 7.48 -31.55
N PRO A 772 -66.42 8.75 -31.82
CA PRO A 772 -67.62 9.03 -32.58
C PRO A 772 -67.50 8.43 -33.99
N ALA A 773 -68.50 7.67 -34.43
CA ALA A 773 -68.51 7.01 -35.75
C ALA A 773 -68.27 7.97 -36.94
N ALA A 774 -68.53 9.27 -36.76
CA ALA A 774 -68.33 10.33 -37.75
C ALA A 774 -66.86 10.60 -38.17
N LYS A 775 -65.87 9.81 -37.70
CA LYS A 775 -64.44 9.95 -38.09
C LYS A 775 -63.89 8.82 -38.97
N TRP A 776 -64.64 7.74 -39.16
CA TRP A 776 -64.24 6.62 -40.02
C TRP A 776 -65.32 6.40 -41.08
N SER A 777 -64.91 6.17 -42.32
CA SER A 777 -65.78 5.86 -43.46
C SER A 777 -66.54 4.54 -43.27
N ASN A 778 -65.90 3.56 -42.63
CA ASN A 778 -66.47 2.26 -42.29
C ASN A 778 -66.10 1.85 -40.84
N ALA A 779 -67.03 1.16 -40.16
CA ALA A 779 -66.80 0.56 -38.85
C ALA A 779 -65.73 -0.53 -38.88
N ASP A 780 -65.62 -1.30 -39.97
CA ASP A 780 -64.60 -2.34 -40.11
C ASP A 780 -63.18 -1.76 -40.09
N LEU A 781 -62.98 -0.60 -40.72
CA LEU A 781 -61.69 0.12 -40.72
C LEU A 781 -61.36 0.67 -39.32
N ALA A 782 -62.36 1.16 -38.59
CA ALA A 782 -62.17 1.59 -37.21
C ALA A 782 -61.75 0.41 -36.31
N GLN A 783 -62.31 -0.78 -36.53
CA GLN A 783 -61.93 -2.01 -35.83
C GLN A 783 -60.53 -2.46 -36.24
N SER A 784 -60.20 -2.55 -37.53
CA SER A 784 -58.86 -2.94 -37.99
C SER A 784 -57.76 -1.99 -37.48
N HIS A 785 -58.03 -0.69 -37.41
CA HIS A 785 -57.10 0.27 -36.77
C HIS A 785 -56.99 0.04 -35.25
N TYR A 786 -58.09 -0.29 -34.56
CA TYR A 786 -58.00 -0.68 -33.15
C TYR A 786 -57.16 -1.94 -32.96
N ASP A 787 -57.36 -2.96 -33.80
CA ASP A 787 -56.66 -4.24 -33.73
C ASP A 787 -55.14 -4.04 -33.92
N LEU A 788 -54.70 -3.15 -34.82
CA LEU A 788 -53.29 -2.76 -34.96
C LEU A 788 -52.76 -1.99 -33.74
N VAL A 789 -53.55 -1.06 -33.19
CA VAL A 789 -53.19 -0.30 -31.97
C VAL A 789 -53.09 -1.24 -30.75
N GLU A 790 -53.98 -2.22 -30.64
CA GLU A 790 -53.96 -3.24 -29.59
C GLU A 790 -52.82 -4.25 -29.78
N ALA A 791 -52.55 -4.70 -31.01
CA ALA A 791 -51.43 -5.59 -31.33
C ALA A 791 -50.06 -4.95 -31.13
N ALA A 792 -49.92 -3.63 -31.37
CA ALA A 792 -48.75 -2.87 -30.98
C ALA A 792 -48.63 -2.68 -29.45
N GLY A 793 -49.67 -3.02 -28.69
CA GLY A 793 -49.70 -3.01 -27.23
C GLY A 793 -49.94 -1.63 -26.62
N TRP A 794 -50.65 -0.71 -27.28
CA TRP A 794 -50.90 0.66 -26.76
C TRP A 794 -51.56 0.70 -25.39
N PHE A 795 -52.28 -0.36 -25.03
CA PHE A 795 -53.00 -0.51 -23.77
C PHE A 795 -52.21 -1.32 -22.72
N GLU A 796 -51.02 -1.83 -23.06
CA GLU A 796 -50.07 -2.41 -22.10
C GLU A 796 -49.50 -1.32 -21.18
N GLU A 797 -49.37 -1.63 -19.89
CA GLU A 797 -48.92 -0.66 -18.88
C GLU A 797 -47.50 -0.12 -19.15
N ASN A 798 -46.68 -0.87 -19.89
CA ASN A 798 -45.30 -0.51 -20.23
C ASN A 798 -45.11 0.07 -21.65
N PHE A 799 -46.17 0.29 -22.44
CA PHE A 799 -46.06 0.77 -23.83
C PHE A 799 -45.21 2.06 -23.98
N SER A 800 -45.34 2.95 -23.00
CA SER A 800 -44.61 4.22 -22.93
C SER A 800 -43.16 4.10 -22.46
N GLY A 801 -42.77 2.96 -21.89
CA GLY A 801 -41.56 2.79 -21.08
C GLY A 801 -41.61 3.54 -19.75
N GLU A 802 -42.74 4.17 -19.40
CA GLU A 802 -42.84 4.91 -18.14
C GLU A 802 -42.82 4.01 -16.91
N LEU A 803 -43.29 2.76 -17.00
CA LEU A 803 -43.29 1.87 -15.85
C LEU A 803 -41.85 1.48 -15.47
N GLU A 804 -41.07 0.95 -16.42
CA GLU A 804 -39.63 0.68 -16.21
C GLU A 804 -38.85 1.92 -15.82
N HIS A 805 -39.07 3.05 -16.51
CA HIS A 805 -38.37 4.29 -16.18
C HIS A 805 -38.74 4.81 -14.80
N LYS A 806 -40.01 4.72 -14.36
CA LYS A 806 -40.45 5.05 -13.00
C LYS A 806 -39.91 4.08 -11.97
N ILE A 807 -39.83 2.78 -12.26
CA ILE A 807 -39.22 1.79 -11.35
C ILE A 807 -37.72 2.09 -11.20
N SER A 808 -37.02 2.40 -12.28
CA SER A 808 -35.59 2.73 -12.28
C SER A 808 -35.30 4.07 -11.58
N THR A 809 -36.05 5.14 -11.91
CA THR A 809 -35.93 6.42 -11.20
C THR A 809 -36.43 6.36 -9.76
N ARG A 810 -37.44 5.54 -9.43
CA ARG A 810 -37.85 5.30 -8.05
C ARG A 810 -36.77 4.55 -7.28
N LYS A 811 -36.22 3.44 -7.79
CA LYS A 811 -35.08 2.76 -7.13
C LYS A 811 -33.88 3.71 -6.93
N TRP A 812 -33.57 4.55 -7.91
CA TRP A 812 -32.50 5.53 -7.79
C TRP A 812 -32.83 6.66 -6.79
N ARG A 813 -34.08 7.15 -6.78
CA ARG A 813 -34.52 8.20 -5.87
C ARG A 813 -34.67 7.67 -4.45
N ASP A 814 -35.23 6.49 -4.24
CA ASP A 814 -35.34 5.82 -2.95
C ASP A 814 -33.92 5.59 -2.39
N ALA A 815 -32.95 5.17 -3.20
CA ALA A 815 -31.54 5.04 -2.80
C ALA A 815 -30.83 6.39 -2.53
N ASP A 816 -31.09 7.45 -3.31
CA ASP A 816 -30.50 8.77 -3.04
C ASP A 816 -31.21 9.50 -1.88
N GLU A 817 -32.50 9.24 -1.66
CA GLU A 817 -33.33 9.70 -0.54
C GLU A 817 -32.88 8.98 0.75
N GLU A 818 -32.62 7.68 0.72
CA GLU A 818 -31.96 6.92 1.80
C GLU A 818 -30.53 7.45 2.07
N ARG A 819 -29.77 7.77 1.02
CA ARG A 819 -28.44 8.40 1.10
C ARG A 819 -28.47 9.86 1.59
N LEU A 820 -29.59 10.56 1.48
CA LEU A 820 -29.79 11.93 1.98
C LEU A 820 -30.33 11.94 3.41
N LEU A 821 -31.29 11.06 3.72
CA LEU A 821 -31.81 10.83 5.07
C LEU A 821 -30.70 10.30 6.00
N SER A 822 -29.81 9.44 5.51
CA SER A 822 -28.61 9.01 6.26
C SER A 822 -27.51 10.08 6.38
N LYS A 823 -27.67 11.25 5.75
CA LYS A 823 -26.75 12.41 5.86
C LYS A 823 -27.30 13.58 6.67
N LEU A 824 -28.59 13.58 7.04
CA LEU A 824 -29.23 14.66 7.81
C LEU A 824 -29.35 14.27 9.29
N PRO A 825 -28.48 14.77 10.18
CA PRO A 825 -28.63 14.56 11.62
C PRO A 825 -29.76 15.44 12.17
N GLY A 826 -30.97 14.87 12.24
CA GLY A 826 -32.13 15.47 12.89
C GLY A 826 -33.15 16.08 11.91
N PHE A 827 -34.43 15.94 12.30
CA PHE A 827 -35.64 16.47 11.64
C PHE A 827 -36.08 15.85 10.30
N ALA A 828 -36.88 14.78 10.41
CA ALA A 828 -38.02 14.52 9.52
C ALA A 828 -39.09 13.66 10.24
N LEU A 829 -39.92 14.27 11.09
CA LEU A 829 -41.11 13.64 11.66
C LEU A 829 -42.38 14.38 11.19
N SER A 830 -42.94 13.94 10.07
CA SER A 830 -44.20 14.47 9.52
C SER A 830 -45.30 13.41 9.36
N GLY A 831 -45.18 12.28 10.06
CA GLY A 831 -46.05 11.11 9.89
C GLY A 831 -46.59 10.45 11.17
N ILE A 832 -46.20 10.92 12.36
CA ILE A 832 -46.69 10.36 13.62
C ILE A 832 -47.86 11.20 14.12
N LYS A 833 -49.05 10.59 14.23
CA LYS A 833 -50.19 11.18 14.93
C LYS A 833 -49.82 11.44 16.40
N GLU A 834 -50.07 12.64 16.88
CA GLU A 834 -49.95 12.95 18.30
C GLU A 834 -50.78 11.96 19.15
N LEU A 835 -50.16 11.46 20.22
CA LEU A 835 -50.87 10.69 21.23
C LEU A 835 -51.84 11.64 21.96
N PRO A 836 -53.12 11.28 22.14
CA PRO A 836 -54.13 12.20 22.67
C PRO A 836 -53.82 12.67 24.11
N HIS A 837 -53.01 11.92 24.87
CA HIS A 837 -52.50 12.30 26.19
C HIS A 837 -51.01 11.98 26.31
N ALA A 838 -50.26 12.82 27.04
CA ALA A 838 -48.85 12.60 27.32
C ALA A 838 -48.64 11.36 28.19
N ILE A 839 -47.57 10.61 27.91
CA ILE A 839 -47.11 9.51 28.77
C ILE A 839 -46.44 10.14 30.00
N PRO A 840 -46.94 9.92 31.23
CA PRO A 840 -46.29 10.44 32.43
C PRO A 840 -44.97 9.69 32.67
N VAL A 841 -43.85 10.40 32.56
CA VAL A 841 -42.53 9.90 32.97
C VAL A 841 -42.39 10.13 34.48
N PRO A 842 -42.17 9.08 35.30
CA PRO A 842 -41.93 9.28 36.73
C PRO A 842 -40.55 9.91 36.96
N GLY A 843 -40.49 11.04 37.67
CA GLY A 843 -39.27 11.45 38.38
C GLY A 843 -38.68 12.84 38.11
N TYR A 844 -39.34 13.75 37.38
CA TYR A 844 -38.92 15.16 37.33
C TYR A 844 -40.12 16.11 37.40
N GLU A 845 -40.24 16.79 38.54
CA GLU A 845 -41.13 17.93 38.73
C GLU A 845 -40.37 19.24 38.44
N ASP A 846 -41.11 20.26 37.99
CA ASP A 846 -40.79 21.69 38.02
C ASP A 846 -39.50 22.18 37.33
N ASN A 847 -39.60 22.47 36.02
CA ASN A 847 -39.92 23.84 35.56
C ASN A 847 -39.93 23.91 34.01
N ILE A 848 -41.13 24.02 33.43
CA ILE A 848 -41.32 24.37 32.01
C ILE A 848 -41.73 25.85 31.94
N LEU A 849 -41.02 26.65 31.15
CA LEU A 849 -41.53 27.93 30.65
C LEU A 849 -41.58 27.92 29.12
N TYR A 850 -42.69 28.44 28.61
CA TYR A 850 -43.18 28.27 27.23
C TYR A 850 -42.68 29.35 26.25
N GLY A 851 -42.80 29.03 24.96
CA GLY A 851 -42.88 29.99 23.85
C GLY A 851 -41.75 29.85 22.84
N GLY A 852 -41.98 29.89 21.53
CA GLY A 852 -43.24 30.07 20.79
C GLY A 852 -42.89 30.46 19.34
N GLU A 853 -43.63 29.99 18.34
CA GLU A 853 -43.28 30.23 16.93
C GLU A 853 -43.44 31.70 16.53
N GLY A 854 -42.38 32.29 15.98
CA GLY A 854 -42.38 33.65 15.40
C GLY A 854 -42.47 33.60 13.88
N THR A 855 -43.57 34.11 13.32
CA THR A 855 -43.76 34.26 11.88
C THR A 855 -42.91 35.38 11.28
N PHE A 856 -42.52 35.22 10.02
CA PHE A 856 -41.81 36.26 9.25
C PHE A 856 -42.65 37.52 9.09
N HIS A 857 -42.06 38.68 9.40
CA HIS A 857 -42.44 39.96 8.79
C HIS A 857 -41.20 40.81 8.45
N ARG A 858 -41.41 41.78 7.57
CA ARG A 858 -40.43 42.53 6.79
C ARG A 858 -40.36 43.99 7.29
N GLU A 859 -39.30 44.70 6.88
CA GLU A 859 -39.09 46.16 6.95
C GLU A 859 -38.51 46.76 8.25
N GLY A 860 -37.71 47.82 8.09
CA GLY A 860 -37.42 48.80 9.14
C GLY A 860 -35.95 49.21 9.33
N ASP A 861 -35.54 50.33 8.73
CA ASP A 861 -34.32 51.05 9.14
C ASP A 861 -34.44 51.59 10.58
N ARG A 862 -33.34 51.54 11.37
CA ARG A 862 -32.68 52.71 12.00
C ARG A 862 -31.73 52.34 13.16
N ASP A 863 -30.47 52.73 12.98
CA ASP A 863 -29.69 53.67 13.81
C ASP A 863 -29.69 53.61 15.36
N LEU A 864 -28.48 53.80 15.92
CA LEU A 864 -28.10 54.06 17.33
C LEU A 864 -28.18 52.86 18.31
N GLY A 865 -27.23 52.63 19.23
CA GLY A 865 -26.00 53.38 19.54
C GLY A 865 -25.06 52.66 20.53
N LEU A 866 -23.97 53.34 20.92
CA LEU A 866 -22.84 52.82 21.72
C LEU A 866 -23.16 52.61 23.22
N ALA A 867 -22.60 51.56 23.84
CA ALA A 867 -21.86 51.60 25.12
C ALA A 867 -21.34 50.19 25.55
N PRO A 868 -20.23 50.07 26.30
CA PRO A 868 -19.61 48.79 26.66
C PRO A 868 -20.05 48.24 28.04
N ALA A 869 -19.95 46.92 28.22
CA ALA A 869 -20.14 46.25 29.52
C ALA A 869 -18.88 45.47 29.94
N THR A 870 -18.50 45.66 31.20
CA THR A 870 -17.30 45.11 31.86
C THR A 870 -17.45 43.64 32.25
N PHE A 871 -16.38 42.84 32.07
CA PHE A 871 -16.26 41.51 32.68
C PHE A 871 -15.40 41.53 33.96
N PRO A 872 -15.81 40.84 35.05
CA PRO A 872 -15.00 40.66 36.25
C PRO A 872 -14.00 39.48 36.12
N PRO A 873 -12.88 39.48 36.86
CA PRO A 873 -11.92 38.38 36.86
C PRO A 873 -12.33 37.27 37.85
N PRO A 874 -12.16 35.98 37.51
CA PRO A 874 -12.25 34.89 38.48
C PRO A 874 -10.90 34.68 39.18
N ASN A 875 -10.83 35.02 40.47
CA ASN A 875 -9.81 34.50 41.38
C ASN A 875 -10.04 33.00 41.61
N LEU A 876 -9.01 32.17 41.41
CA LEU A 876 -8.96 30.81 41.95
C LEU A 876 -7.53 30.50 42.40
N SER A 877 -7.31 30.58 43.71
CA SER A 877 -6.06 30.24 44.39
C SER A 877 -5.86 28.72 44.44
N TRP A 878 -4.73 28.24 43.94
CA TRP A 878 -4.31 26.85 44.16
C TRP A 878 -3.49 26.75 45.45
N GLU A 879 -3.91 25.87 46.35
CA GLU A 879 -3.32 25.73 47.68
C GLU A 879 -1.96 25.03 47.69
N LYS A 880 -1.14 25.36 48.69
CA LYS A 880 0.14 24.68 48.97
C LYS A 880 -0.08 23.45 49.85
N SER A 881 0.17 22.26 49.30
CA SER A 881 0.55 21.05 50.04
C SER A 881 1.26 20.10 49.05
N LEU A 882 2.30 19.30 49.39
CA LEU A 882 2.97 19.06 50.67
C LEU A 882 4.48 19.30 50.56
N ILE A 883 5.08 19.91 51.59
CA ILE A 883 6.45 19.65 52.00
C ILE A 883 6.37 19.16 53.44
N HIS A 884 6.81 17.93 53.70
CA HIS A 884 7.01 17.44 55.07
C HIS A 884 8.52 17.28 55.29
N GLU A 885 9.14 18.35 55.79
CA GLU A 885 10.40 18.25 56.50
C GLU A 885 10.16 17.56 57.85
N ASN A 886 11.03 16.63 58.21
CA ASN A 886 11.19 16.17 59.58
C ASN A 886 12.69 16.18 59.91
N HIS A 887 13.12 17.25 60.59
CA HIS A 887 14.41 17.29 61.28
C HIS A 887 14.38 16.33 62.48
N MET A 888 15.41 15.50 62.62
CA MET A 888 15.79 14.86 63.87
C MET A 888 17.33 14.82 63.93
N ASP A 889 17.92 15.82 64.58
CA ASP A 889 19.33 15.82 64.97
C ASP A 889 19.50 15.14 66.34
N VAL A 890 20.28 14.07 66.41
CA VAL A 890 20.96 13.64 67.64
C VAL A 890 22.39 13.19 67.29
N THR A 891 23.33 13.50 68.19
CA THR A 891 24.76 13.72 67.92
C THR A 891 25.71 12.56 68.25
N SER A 892 26.84 12.51 67.53
CA SER A 892 28.15 11.89 67.93
C SER A 892 28.20 10.34 68.00
N SER A 893 29.33 9.64 67.85
CA SER A 893 30.77 10.02 67.83
C SER A 893 31.59 9.10 66.89
N ALA A 894 32.94 9.07 66.96
CA ALA A 894 33.82 8.76 65.81
C ALA A 894 34.72 7.51 65.89
N ASN A 895 35.03 6.93 64.70
CA ASN A 895 36.26 6.23 64.27
C ASN A 895 36.73 4.94 65.01
N PRO A 896 37.74 4.19 64.50
CA PRO A 896 37.82 3.50 63.18
C PRO A 896 38.29 2.02 63.30
N GLY A 897 38.26 1.19 62.24
CA GLY A 897 38.95 -0.13 62.28
C GLY A 897 38.68 -1.18 61.20
N GLU A 898 39.72 -1.46 60.41
CA GLU A 898 40.18 -2.70 59.72
C GLU A 898 39.30 -3.95 59.44
N SER A 899 39.42 -4.41 58.17
CA SER A 899 39.45 -5.77 57.58
C SER A 899 38.95 -7.04 58.32
N GLY A 900 38.22 -7.90 57.59
CA GLY A 900 38.04 -9.33 57.92
C GLY A 900 37.26 -10.13 56.85
N TRP A 901 37.59 -11.40 56.65
CA TRP A 901 36.98 -12.32 55.65
C TRP A 901 36.09 -13.40 56.32
N VAL A 902 35.09 -13.91 55.57
CA VAL A 902 34.49 -15.28 55.62
C VAL A 902 33.36 -15.63 56.63
N ALA A 903 32.16 -15.77 56.03
CA ALA A 903 31.16 -16.86 56.11
C ALA A 903 30.44 -17.32 57.41
N ASN A 904 29.11 -17.48 57.22
CA ASN A 904 28.19 -18.48 57.80
C ASN A 904 28.07 -18.63 59.33
N HIS A 905 27.01 -18.09 59.93
CA HIS A 905 25.73 -18.84 60.06
C HIS A 905 24.55 -17.97 60.52
N VAL A 906 23.35 -18.51 60.29
CA VAL A 906 21.99 -17.99 60.51
C VAL A 906 21.68 -17.69 61.99
N ASN A 907 20.98 -16.58 62.28
CA ASN A 907 19.74 -16.56 63.08
C ASN A 907 19.01 -15.20 63.09
N GLU A 908 17.70 -15.27 62.80
CA GLU A 908 16.56 -14.46 63.29
C GLU A 908 16.56 -12.91 63.10
N VAL A 909 15.60 -12.43 62.29
CA VAL A 909 15.13 -11.02 62.22
C VAL A 909 13.57 -11.02 62.20
N PRO A 910 12.86 -10.07 62.86
CA PRO A 910 11.42 -10.23 63.16
C PRO A 910 10.41 -9.89 62.03
N ASP A 911 9.23 -10.51 62.12
CA ASP A 911 8.13 -10.50 61.13
C ASP A 911 7.35 -9.18 60.95
N HIS A 912 7.95 -8.11 60.43
CA HIS A 912 7.16 -6.91 60.05
C HIS A 912 7.58 -6.17 58.76
N GLN A 913 8.42 -6.75 57.91
CA GLN A 913 8.71 -6.22 56.57
C GLN A 913 8.73 -7.30 55.48
N ARG A 914 7.55 -7.73 55.02
CA ARG A 914 7.36 -8.52 53.78
C ARG A 914 6.04 -8.16 53.09
N TRP A 915 6.07 -7.22 52.16
CA TRP A 915 5.17 -7.21 50.99
C TRP A 915 5.92 -6.77 49.74
N VAL A 916 6.47 -7.78 49.07
CA VAL A 916 6.50 -8.03 47.62
C VAL A 916 7.03 -6.92 46.69
N VAL A 917 8.30 -7.09 46.31
CA VAL A 917 8.77 -6.86 44.93
C VAL A 917 8.56 -8.17 44.17
N GLU A 918 7.82 -8.15 43.06
CA GLU A 918 7.76 -9.31 42.17
C GLU A 918 9.10 -9.48 41.42
N GLN A 919 9.72 -10.65 41.54
CA GLN A 919 10.87 -11.05 40.72
C GLN A 919 10.46 -12.15 39.75
N VAL A 920 10.83 -11.93 38.49
CA VAL A 920 10.65 -12.88 37.37
C VAL A 920 11.52 -14.12 37.61
N PRO A 921 10.98 -15.36 37.48
CA PRO A 921 11.78 -16.56 37.62
C PRO A 921 12.67 -16.81 36.39
N LEU A 922 13.89 -17.30 36.64
CA LEU A 922 14.79 -17.84 35.62
C LEU A 922 14.42 -19.30 35.31
N PRO A 923 14.39 -19.75 34.04
CA PRO A 923 14.19 -21.15 33.72
C PRO A 923 15.50 -21.95 33.94
N GLY A 924 15.44 -23.07 34.68
CA GLY A 924 16.57 -24.01 34.74
C GLY A 924 16.92 -24.67 36.09
N THR A 925 15.99 -24.80 37.05
CA THR A 925 16.23 -25.59 38.28
C THR A 925 15.21 -26.70 38.48
N GLU A 926 15.71 -27.93 38.61
CA GLU A 926 14.95 -29.14 38.87
C GLU A 926 14.30 -29.09 40.27
N GLY A 927 13.04 -29.50 40.38
CA GLY A 927 12.38 -29.71 41.67
C GLY A 927 11.08 -28.93 41.89
N ASN A 928 10.02 -29.30 41.18
CA ASN A 928 8.64 -29.05 41.62
C ASN A 928 7.69 -30.10 41.00
N LEU A 929 7.63 -31.28 41.62
CA LEU A 929 6.57 -32.26 41.39
C LEU A 929 5.64 -32.24 42.61
N VAL A 930 4.46 -31.63 42.47
CA VAL A 930 3.34 -31.82 43.40
C VAL A 930 2.39 -32.83 42.76
N GLY A 931 2.19 -33.96 43.45
CA GLY A 931 1.45 -35.10 42.92
C GLY A 931 -0.04 -35.13 43.25
N GLY A 932 -0.74 -36.04 42.59
CA GLY A 932 -2.17 -36.30 42.75
C GLY A 932 -2.89 -36.26 41.40
N GLY A 933 -3.31 -37.35 40.76
CA GLY A 933 -3.24 -38.76 41.14
C GLY A 933 -4.56 -39.46 40.90
N LYS A 934 -4.64 -40.30 39.86
CA LYS A 934 -5.64 -41.36 39.72
C LYS A 934 -5.08 -42.50 38.87
N ARG A 935 -5.38 -43.72 39.29
CA ARG A 935 -4.89 -44.97 38.69
C ARG A 935 -5.80 -45.37 37.52
N PHE A 936 -5.21 -45.79 36.41
CA PHE A 936 -5.66 -47.00 35.73
C PHE A 936 -4.43 -47.81 35.31
N ALA A 937 -4.50 -49.12 35.49
CA ALA A 937 -3.40 -50.02 35.23
C ALA A 937 -3.81 -51.03 34.16
N THR A 938 -2.97 -51.18 33.15
CA THR A 938 -2.94 -52.40 32.35
C THR A 938 -1.49 -52.80 32.12
N ARG A 939 -1.16 -54.05 32.47
CA ARG A 939 0.14 -54.66 32.18
C ARG A 939 0.35 -54.73 30.66
N TRP A 940 1.60 -54.80 30.23
CA TRP A 940 2.16 -56.02 29.62
C TRP A 940 3.69 -55.99 29.76
N SER A 941 4.29 -57.14 30.07
CA SER A 941 5.74 -57.38 30.05
C SER A 941 6.07 -58.19 28.77
N THR A 942 7.31 -58.42 28.31
CA THR A 942 8.59 -58.60 29.02
C THR A 942 9.75 -58.63 28.00
N MET A 943 10.99 -58.33 28.42
CA MET A 943 12.28 -58.85 27.91
C MET A 943 12.64 -58.75 26.40
N LEU A 944 13.73 -58.04 26.07
CA LEU A 944 15.09 -58.63 26.00
C LEU A 944 16.18 -57.55 25.84
N SER A 945 17.42 -57.90 26.21
CA SER A 945 18.62 -57.05 26.14
C SER A 945 19.70 -57.72 25.22
N PRO A 946 20.94 -57.22 25.09
CA PRO A 946 21.37 -56.48 23.90
C PRO A 946 22.42 -57.23 23.06
N ARG A 947 22.68 -56.77 21.83
CA ARG A 947 23.87 -57.20 21.06
C ARG A 947 24.75 -56.04 20.63
N LYS A 948 25.98 -56.04 21.16
CA LYS A 948 27.12 -55.29 20.63
C LYS A 948 27.46 -55.78 19.22
N LEU A 949 27.85 -54.88 18.33
CA LEU A 949 28.77 -55.21 17.24
C LEU A 949 29.55 -53.95 16.85
N ALA A 950 30.85 -53.97 17.11
CA ALA A 950 31.79 -52.96 16.65
C ALA A 950 32.54 -53.49 15.43
N THR A 951 32.60 -52.73 14.36
CA THR A 951 33.58 -52.94 13.28
C THR A 951 34.13 -51.60 12.79
N ARG A 952 35.46 -51.51 12.77
CA ARG A 952 36.22 -50.38 12.22
C ARG A 952 36.14 -50.38 10.68
N ARG A 953 36.09 -49.20 10.04
CA ARG A 953 36.76 -48.94 8.77
C ARG A 953 37.38 -47.53 8.77
N ALA A 954 38.48 -47.39 8.03
CA ALA A 954 39.38 -46.23 8.07
C ALA A 954 39.00 -45.14 7.05
N PRO A 955 39.44 -43.88 7.23
CA PRO A 955 39.24 -42.82 6.26
C PRO A 955 40.30 -42.86 5.15
N THR A 956 39.87 -42.87 3.89
CA THR A 956 40.74 -42.61 2.74
C THR A 956 40.91 -41.11 2.53
N ARG A 957 42.14 -40.62 2.70
CA ARG A 957 42.62 -39.35 2.16
C ARG A 957 42.47 -39.34 0.63
N VAL A 958 42.12 -38.19 0.08
CA VAL A 958 42.41 -37.84 -1.33
C VAL A 958 43.21 -36.55 -1.29
N ASP A 959 44.45 -36.60 -1.76
CA ASP A 959 45.35 -35.45 -1.78
C ASP A 959 45.08 -34.55 -3.00
N VAL A 960 45.27 -33.24 -2.81
CA VAL A 960 45.21 -32.23 -3.88
C VAL A 960 46.63 -31.91 -4.33
N VAL A 961 46.96 -32.17 -5.60
CA VAL A 961 48.17 -31.64 -6.27
C VAL A 961 47.87 -31.33 -7.74
N ASP A 962 48.34 -30.16 -8.18
CA ASP A 962 48.32 -29.67 -9.57
C ASP A 962 49.05 -30.56 -10.59
N ALA A 963 48.61 -30.50 -11.85
CA ALA A 963 49.50 -30.25 -12.98
C ALA A 963 48.74 -29.85 -14.25
N ALA A 964 49.17 -28.77 -14.90
CA ALA A 964 48.75 -28.42 -16.26
C ALA A 964 49.59 -29.15 -17.32
N SER A 965 49.05 -29.36 -18.54
CA SER A 965 49.62 -28.85 -19.82
C SER A 965 49.35 -29.72 -21.08
N ILE A 966 49.20 -29.03 -22.24
CA ILE A 966 49.42 -29.51 -23.64
C ILE A 966 48.36 -30.51 -24.20
N ALA A 967 47.88 -30.48 -25.48
CA ALA A 967 48.20 -29.73 -26.72
C ALA A 967 46.92 -29.33 -27.51
N ARG A 968 46.84 -28.15 -28.15
CA ARG A 968 47.16 -27.78 -29.56
C ARG A 968 46.26 -28.35 -30.68
N GLY A 969 45.78 -27.47 -31.57
CA GLY A 969 45.28 -27.83 -32.91
C GLY A 969 44.62 -26.71 -33.76
N PHE A 970 45.42 -25.79 -34.34
CA PHE A 970 45.24 -25.04 -35.63
C PHE A 970 43.87 -24.38 -36.03
N SER A 971 43.77 -23.26 -36.77
CA SER A 971 44.75 -22.34 -37.39
C SER A 971 44.16 -20.98 -37.84
N THR A 972 44.91 -19.89 -37.57
CA THR A 972 45.14 -18.68 -38.44
C THR A 972 44.00 -17.88 -39.10
N GLY A 973 43.95 -16.56 -38.83
CA GLY A 973 43.25 -15.61 -39.71
C GLY A 973 43.31 -14.10 -39.33
N ARG A 974 44.27 -13.37 -39.90
CA ARG A 974 44.28 -11.88 -40.15
C ARG A 974 44.43 -10.88 -38.97
N SER A 975 45.68 -10.48 -38.75
CA SER A 975 46.22 -9.10 -38.78
C SER A 975 45.40 -7.90 -38.24
N LEU A 976 45.98 -7.24 -37.24
CA LEU A 976 45.75 -5.82 -36.90
C LEU A 976 46.06 -4.87 -38.07
N GLN A 977 45.31 -3.77 -38.15
CA GLN A 977 45.79 -2.53 -38.76
C GLN A 977 45.53 -1.35 -37.79
N ARG A 978 46.59 -0.65 -37.38
CA ARG A 978 46.47 0.63 -36.68
C ARG A 978 46.07 1.71 -37.68
N ARG A 979 45.19 2.64 -37.29
CA ARG A 979 45.33 4.06 -37.59
C ARG A 979 44.49 4.93 -36.64
N SER A 980 45.04 6.09 -36.33
CA SER A 980 44.43 7.22 -35.62
C SER A 980 43.16 7.74 -36.31
N TRP A 981 42.13 8.13 -35.57
CA TRP A 981 42.03 9.47 -34.95
C TRP A 981 41.24 9.35 -33.63
#